data_AF-A0A8S1XR18-F1
#
_entry.id   AF-A0A8S1XR18-F1
#
_cell.length_a   1.000
_cell.length_b   1.000
_cell.length_c   1.000
_cell.angle_alpha   90.00
_cell.angle_beta   90.00
_cell.angle_gamma   90.00
#
_symmetry.space_group_name_H-M   'P 1'
#
loop_
_entity.id
_entity.type
_entity.pdbx_description
1 polymer ?
#
loop_
_entity_poly.entity_id
_entity_poly.type
_entity_poly.pdbx_seq_one_letter_code
_entity_poly.pdbx_strand_id
1 'polypeptide(L)'
;MSLFLQTNSKNHSEQSNKFLQSESEEEFDFVALKNESEDKHTAFYYHKWTNFIVWGVLADFGILANRYGSMSKHRLNLHSIIMGLCVLPTVIAEILMIAIWNPPEFYGNLNLSSIHAPIGFTYLGLMILQSTGGVILKLCIESNNPQKYTKIMSIGHIYLGYSMYFLGKIQCGFGFYEVYSNVQGKGQGNLIMFWIVYGVLFFWRIIFEWLYQNGKLFEYFYSATQTSEKTGSIQDSLFVQYLIQNDQLNIEKEYNNKMWFIFNNSIVDLTGFVHPGGQYIWEKTKGREISRFIYGGQSLEDGNSRAYTHSDKVITLIQRQTIGYLNGISIEDSTQQYINKWILINQQTISEKISLFGFKNTSKQIESQLTSLHQFGKYYQIKSSVNKKISVRQYTSVVSMAPENVQYRQKLINLIQVLNQIKSEDIEQINQQPRYLNELPLIIKKYESNIGFSQYIHTHKGEEYEIEGPYGPSLGLPNKGRVAIICGGTGILPFLDLLDFQLQSSIYQIVKKKLGQKMAEKLNPFECQFSNGLHITLIIAVADKSELIGQEIFKSLITLQNQLEEQSFKMILKIKEQIEGFTCVNERFDHSFMRQQLGQLSQYDKFYVCGPPVMNQTVPITLINLGVQEKNIHYV
;
A
#
# COMPACT_ATOMS: atom_id res chain seq x y z
N MET A 1 90.54 74.51 42.09
CA MET A 1 90.10 74.88 40.74
C MET A 1 90.25 73.63 39.88
N SER A 2 89.49 72.55 40.09
CA SER A 2 88.03 72.38 40.04
C SER A 2 87.47 72.80 38.69
N LEU A 3 86.87 71.82 38.01
CA LEU A 3 86.07 71.82 36.77
C LEU A 3 86.73 71.26 35.51
N PHE A 4 85.89 70.44 34.84
CA PHE A 4 86.01 69.82 33.53
C PHE A 4 86.86 68.55 33.43
N LEU A 5 86.24 67.40 33.68
CA LEU A 5 86.35 66.18 32.85
C LEU A 5 85.39 65.09 33.38
N GLN A 6 84.08 65.26 33.19
CA GLN A 6 83.14 64.14 33.33
C GLN A 6 81.76 64.46 32.71
N THR A 7 81.62 64.26 31.39
CA THR A 7 80.32 63.98 30.73
C THR A 7 80.58 63.74 29.23
N ASN A 8 80.86 62.50 28.81
CA ASN A 8 80.56 62.04 27.43
C ASN A 8 80.80 60.53 27.22
N SER A 9 80.19 59.66 28.03
CA SER A 9 80.21 58.21 27.72
C SER A 9 78.94 57.43 28.10
N LYS A 10 77.76 58.07 28.05
CA LYS A 10 76.48 57.39 28.38
C LYS A 10 75.39 57.43 27.31
N ASN A 11 75.66 57.90 26.08
CA ASN A 11 74.63 57.98 25.04
C ASN A 11 74.77 56.99 23.87
N HIS A 12 75.73 56.06 23.87
CA HIS A 12 75.85 55.07 22.78
C HIS A 12 75.39 53.64 23.10
N SER A 13 75.10 53.28 24.36
CA SER A 13 74.60 51.92 24.68
C SER A 13 73.07 51.81 24.75
N GLU A 14 72.31 52.92 24.86
CA GLU A 14 70.84 52.87 24.86
C GLU A 14 70.24 52.86 23.44
N GLN A 15 70.96 53.34 22.42
CA GLN A 15 70.50 53.25 21.03
C GLN A 15 70.71 51.84 20.41
N SER A 16 71.70 51.07 20.89
CA SER A 16 71.95 49.71 20.39
C SER A 16 70.93 48.68 20.90
N ASN A 17 70.33 48.88 22.08
CA ASN A 17 69.32 47.96 22.63
C ASN A 17 67.91 48.22 22.07
N LYS A 18 67.60 49.44 21.62
CA LYS A 18 66.32 49.70 20.92
C LYS A 18 66.28 49.12 19.50
N PHE A 19 67.43 49.00 18.85
CA PHE A 19 67.52 48.44 17.49
C PHE A 19 67.33 46.91 17.47
N LEU A 20 67.83 46.21 18.51
CA LEU A 20 67.63 44.76 18.65
C LEU A 20 66.23 44.39 19.16
N GLN A 21 65.55 45.28 19.90
CA GLN A 21 64.14 45.07 20.28
C GLN A 21 63.18 45.29 19.10
N SER A 22 63.45 46.27 18.22
CA SER A 22 62.60 46.52 17.04
C SER A 22 62.66 45.40 16.01
N GLU A 23 63.83 44.76 15.80
CA GLU A 23 63.92 43.61 14.88
C GLU A 23 63.17 42.37 15.41
N SER A 24 63.13 42.16 16.73
CA SER A 24 62.38 41.04 17.34
C SER A 24 60.86 41.24 17.35
N GLU A 25 60.38 42.49 17.44
CA GLU A 25 58.96 42.82 17.33
C GLU A 25 58.49 42.76 15.87
N GLU A 26 59.30 43.22 14.91
CA GLU A 26 58.98 43.08 13.47
C GLU A 26 58.98 41.62 12.99
N GLU A 27 59.86 40.76 13.49
CA GLU A 27 59.86 39.33 13.14
C GLU A 27 58.66 38.59 13.75
N PHE A 28 58.24 38.95 14.97
CA PHE A 28 57.05 38.38 15.61
C PHE A 28 55.76 38.80 14.89
N ASP A 29 55.64 40.08 14.50
CA ASP A 29 54.52 40.58 13.71
C ASP A 29 54.49 39.95 12.31
N PHE A 30 55.64 39.72 11.67
CA PHE A 30 55.70 39.07 10.37
C PHE A 30 55.28 37.59 10.42
N VAL A 31 55.70 36.85 11.45
CA VAL A 31 55.27 35.46 11.67
C VAL A 31 53.78 35.38 12.01
N ALA A 32 53.27 36.30 12.84
CA ALA A 32 51.84 36.37 13.17
C ALA A 32 50.98 36.70 11.92
N LEU A 33 51.40 37.68 11.11
CA LEU A 33 50.73 38.04 9.85
C LEU A 33 50.79 36.92 8.82
N LYS A 34 51.92 36.20 8.74
CA LYS A 34 52.07 35.04 7.86
C LYS A 34 51.17 33.89 8.29
N ASN A 35 51.12 33.56 9.58
CA ASN A 35 50.24 32.52 10.11
C ASN A 35 48.75 32.89 9.92
N GLU A 36 48.38 34.15 10.16
CA GLU A 36 47.02 34.64 9.91
C GLU A 36 46.64 34.53 8.41
N SER A 37 47.60 34.76 7.50
CA SER A 37 47.38 34.57 6.06
C SER A 37 47.22 33.09 5.67
N GLU A 38 47.97 32.18 6.30
CA GLU A 38 47.90 30.74 6.01
C GLU A 38 46.58 30.12 6.47
N ASP A 39 46.08 30.49 7.64
CA ASP A 39 44.78 30.03 8.17
C ASP A 39 43.62 30.51 7.28
N LYS A 40 43.66 31.78 6.86
CA LYS A 40 42.70 32.40 5.93
C LYS A 40 42.66 31.66 4.59
N HIS A 41 43.82 31.35 4.02
CA HIS A 41 43.89 30.59 2.77
C HIS A 41 43.38 29.16 2.94
N THR A 42 43.71 28.49 4.05
CA THR A 42 43.28 27.12 4.33
C THR A 42 41.76 27.02 4.40
N ALA A 43 41.10 27.88 5.16
CA ALA A 43 39.65 27.91 5.25
C ALA A 43 38.97 28.23 3.92
N PHE A 44 39.53 29.19 3.16
CA PHE A 44 39.03 29.52 1.83
C PHE A 44 39.10 28.33 0.87
N TYR A 45 40.24 27.64 0.80
CA TYR A 45 40.39 26.45 -0.06
C TYR A 45 39.51 25.30 0.42
N TYR A 46 39.35 25.12 1.73
CA TYR A 46 38.42 24.16 2.30
C TYR A 46 36.99 24.46 1.85
N HIS A 47 36.51 25.71 2.02
CA HIS A 47 35.19 26.14 1.58
C HIS A 47 34.99 25.89 0.08
N LYS A 48 35.93 26.35 -0.75
CA LYS A 48 35.89 26.21 -2.21
C LYS A 48 35.75 24.75 -2.65
N TRP A 49 36.67 23.89 -2.22
CA TRP A 49 36.72 22.51 -2.71
C TRP A 49 35.61 21.65 -2.10
N THR A 50 35.33 21.84 -0.81
CA THR A 50 34.26 21.11 -0.12
C THR A 50 32.91 21.42 -0.77
N ASN A 51 32.56 22.69 -0.93
CA ASN A 51 31.27 23.07 -1.52
C ASN A 51 31.18 22.64 -2.99
N PHE A 52 32.27 22.72 -3.76
CA PHE A 52 32.28 22.21 -5.14
C PHE A 52 32.04 20.70 -5.21
N ILE A 53 32.70 19.89 -4.37
CA ILE A 53 32.51 18.43 -4.37
C ILE A 53 31.09 18.09 -3.90
N VAL A 54 30.66 18.69 -2.80
CA VAL A 54 29.36 18.42 -2.18
C VAL A 54 28.21 18.80 -3.12
N TRP A 55 28.15 20.06 -3.57
CA TRP A 55 27.02 20.56 -4.35
C TRP A 55 27.19 20.32 -5.84
N GLY A 56 28.43 20.24 -6.33
CA GLY A 56 28.75 19.90 -7.71
C GLY A 56 28.52 18.42 -8.03
N VAL A 57 28.70 17.50 -7.07
CA VAL A 57 28.64 16.06 -7.32
C VAL A 57 27.79 15.30 -6.29
N LEU A 58 28.07 15.41 -4.99
CA LEU A 58 27.46 14.54 -3.97
C LEU A 58 25.95 14.75 -3.81
N ALA A 59 25.48 15.99 -3.92
CA ALA A 59 24.06 16.34 -3.84
C ALA A 59 23.23 15.65 -4.93
N ASP A 60 23.80 15.46 -6.13
CA ASP A 60 23.16 14.70 -7.20
C ASP A 60 22.95 13.24 -6.77
N PHE A 61 23.99 12.59 -6.24
CA PHE A 61 23.87 11.23 -5.72
C PHE A 61 22.82 11.11 -4.61
N GLY A 62 22.71 12.10 -3.72
CA GLY A 62 21.69 12.11 -2.67
C GLY A 62 20.26 12.15 -3.24
N ILE A 63 20.03 12.95 -4.29
CA ILE A 63 18.73 13.04 -4.97
C ILE A 63 18.44 11.73 -5.73
N LEU A 64 19.42 11.22 -6.47
CA LEU A 64 19.32 9.97 -7.23
C LEU A 64 19.04 8.79 -6.29
N ALA A 65 19.72 8.71 -5.16
CA ALA A 65 19.53 7.68 -4.14
C ALA A 65 18.10 7.64 -3.60
N ASN A 66 17.49 8.79 -3.33
CA ASN A 66 16.10 8.83 -2.86
C ASN A 66 15.09 8.47 -3.96
N ARG A 67 15.30 9.01 -5.16
CA ARG A 67 14.37 8.85 -6.30
C ARG A 67 14.39 7.42 -6.83
N TYR A 68 15.58 6.86 -7.02
CA TYR A 68 15.79 5.57 -7.67
C TYR A 68 16.06 4.44 -6.70
N GLY A 69 16.51 4.75 -5.49
CA GLY A 69 16.51 3.80 -4.38
C GLY A 69 15.11 3.52 -3.84
N SER A 70 14.02 3.95 -4.49
CA SER A 70 12.64 3.63 -4.06
C SER A 70 12.38 2.15 -3.77
N MET A 71 13.17 1.27 -4.38
CA MET A 71 13.13 -0.18 -4.24
C MET A 71 13.99 -0.73 -3.07
N SER A 72 14.85 0.10 -2.47
CA SER A 72 15.73 -0.29 -1.38
C SER A 72 15.08 -0.03 -0.02
N LYS A 73 15.20 -1.02 0.87
CA LYS A 73 14.82 -0.93 2.29
C LYS A 73 15.51 0.23 3.01
N HIS A 74 16.69 0.62 2.54
CA HIS A 74 17.52 1.63 3.18
C HIS A 74 17.50 2.98 2.45
N ARG A 75 16.55 3.23 1.54
CA ARG A 75 16.55 4.45 0.70
C ARG A 75 16.57 5.75 1.50
N LEU A 76 15.77 5.84 2.56
CA LEU A 76 15.66 7.04 3.38
C LEU A 76 16.94 7.22 4.20
N ASN A 77 17.54 6.12 4.68
CA ASN A 77 18.83 6.14 5.37
C ASN A 77 19.94 6.57 4.42
N LEU A 78 20.01 5.99 3.23
CA LEU A 78 21.01 6.34 2.22
C LEU A 78 20.91 7.80 1.82
N HIS A 79 19.70 8.29 1.54
CA HIS A 79 19.45 9.71 1.28
C HIS A 79 19.88 10.60 2.45
N SER A 80 19.47 10.25 3.68
CA SER A 80 19.81 11.02 4.88
C SER A 80 21.32 11.03 5.16
N ILE A 81 22.02 9.93 4.92
CA ILE A 81 23.48 9.83 5.09
C ILE A 81 24.18 10.69 4.05
N ILE A 82 23.84 10.53 2.76
CA ILE A 82 24.47 11.31 1.69
C ILE A 82 24.21 12.80 1.88
N MET A 83 22.96 13.19 2.19
CA MET A 83 22.64 14.60 2.46
C MET A 83 23.27 15.11 3.75
N GLY A 84 23.42 14.28 4.79
CA GLY A 84 24.19 14.61 5.97
C GLY A 84 25.66 14.89 5.64
N LEU A 85 26.26 14.09 4.76
CA LEU A 85 27.61 14.29 4.22
C LEU A 85 27.71 15.51 3.29
N CYS A 86 26.59 16.02 2.76
CA CYS A 86 26.57 17.31 2.08
C CYS A 86 26.52 18.47 3.08
N VAL A 87 25.57 18.40 4.01
CA VAL A 87 25.26 19.52 4.91
C VAL A 87 26.38 19.74 5.92
N LEU A 88 26.90 18.68 6.57
CA LEU A 88 27.88 18.84 7.64
C LEU A 88 29.17 19.54 7.17
N PRO A 89 29.81 19.14 6.04
CA PRO A 89 31.00 19.84 5.55
C PRO A 89 30.69 21.26 5.06
N THR A 90 29.51 21.49 4.47
CA THR A 90 29.09 22.84 4.06
C THR A 90 28.96 23.74 5.30
N VAL A 91 28.30 23.28 6.37
CA VAL A 91 28.15 24.04 7.62
C VAL A 91 29.52 24.36 8.23
N ILE A 92 30.45 23.39 8.28
CA ILE A 92 31.82 23.62 8.77
C ILE A 92 32.53 24.66 7.90
N ALA A 93 32.44 24.55 6.58
CA ALA A 93 33.02 25.51 5.65
C ALA A 93 32.47 26.93 5.87
N GLU A 94 31.15 27.08 6.00
CA GLU A 94 30.54 28.39 6.27
C GLU A 94 30.96 28.95 7.63
N ILE A 95 30.99 28.13 8.69
CA ILE A 95 31.43 28.57 10.03
C ILE A 95 32.88 29.04 10.01
N LEU A 96 33.78 28.32 9.32
CA LEU A 96 35.17 28.74 9.17
C LEU A 96 35.27 30.09 8.43
N MET A 97 34.49 30.27 7.37
CA MET A 97 34.44 31.53 6.63
C MET A 97 33.88 32.69 7.49
N ILE A 98 32.90 32.44 8.35
CA ILE A 98 32.38 33.43 9.32
C ILE A 98 33.44 33.77 10.36
N ALA A 99 34.10 32.76 10.94
CA ALA A 99 35.04 32.92 12.05
C ALA A 99 36.25 33.77 11.67
N ILE A 100 36.65 33.71 10.40
CA ILE A 100 37.77 34.48 9.87
C ILE A 100 37.43 35.97 9.66
N TRP A 101 36.14 36.33 9.60
CA TRP A 101 35.50 37.67 9.51
C TRP A 101 36.03 38.66 8.44
N ASN A 102 37.13 38.35 7.77
CA ASN A 102 37.70 39.06 6.64
C ASN A 102 38.33 38.00 5.73
N PRO A 103 37.58 37.48 4.74
CA PRO A 103 38.22 36.66 3.72
C PRO A 103 39.41 37.46 3.16
N PRO A 104 40.55 36.80 2.89
CA PRO A 104 41.75 37.51 2.44
C PRO A 104 41.38 38.42 1.28
N GLU A 105 41.97 39.64 1.23
CA GLU A 105 41.72 40.66 0.21
C GLU A 105 42.08 40.10 -1.18
N PHE A 106 41.24 39.24 -1.70
CA PHE A 106 41.31 38.81 -3.06
C PHE A 106 40.76 39.97 -3.88
N TYR A 107 41.62 40.58 -4.68
CA TYR A 107 41.33 41.64 -5.64
C TYR A 107 40.29 41.19 -6.68
N GLY A 108 39.03 41.14 -6.26
CA GLY A 108 37.88 40.71 -7.04
C GLY A 108 36.81 41.79 -7.11
N ASN A 109 35.87 41.62 -8.04
CA ASN A 109 34.75 42.53 -8.22
C ASN A 109 33.90 42.56 -6.93
N LEU A 110 34.04 43.62 -6.13
CA LEU A 110 33.34 43.84 -4.85
C LEU A 110 31.82 43.58 -4.92
N ASN A 111 31.25 43.70 -6.12
CA ASN A 111 29.83 43.46 -6.37
C ASN A 111 29.42 41.97 -6.33
N LEU A 112 30.32 41.02 -6.64
CA LEU A 112 29.95 39.60 -6.65
C LEU A 112 30.02 38.98 -5.25
N SER A 113 31.05 39.33 -4.49
CA SER A 113 31.23 38.89 -3.10
C SER A 113 30.08 39.38 -2.20
N SER A 114 29.63 40.62 -2.42
CA SER A 114 28.46 41.19 -1.72
C SER A 114 27.13 40.50 -2.04
N ILE A 115 27.06 39.69 -3.10
CA ILE A 115 25.90 38.86 -3.44
C ILE A 115 26.11 37.41 -2.97
N HIS A 116 27.31 36.86 -3.13
CA HIS A 116 27.65 35.49 -2.77
C HIS A 116 27.45 35.23 -1.26
N ALA A 117 28.00 36.09 -0.40
CA ALA A 117 27.96 35.88 1.05
C ALA A 117 26.53 35.93 1.64
N PRO A 118 25.67 36.93 1.36
CA PRO A 118 24.30 36.94 1.88
C PRO A 118 23.46 35.75 1.41
N ILE A 119 23.64 35.31 0.16
CA ILE A 119 22.96 34.12 -0.34
C ILE A 119 23.50 32.87 0.37
N GLY A 120 24.81 32.77 0.59
CA GLY A 120 25.43 31.69 1.38
C GLY A 120 24.85 31.58 2.79
N PHE A 121 24.70 32.70 3.51
CA PHE A 121 24.07 32.69 4.84
C PHE A 121 22.59 32.30 4.82
N THR A 122 21.84 32.82 3.86
CA THR A 122 20.44 32.43 3.67
C THR A 122 20.35 30.92 3.36
N TYR A 123 21.26 30.43 2.53
CA TYR A 123 21.37 29.04 2.14
C TYR A 123 21.67 28.13 3.33
N LEU A 124 22.57 28.54 4.22
CA LEU A 124 22.87 27.85 5.48
C LEU A 124 21.62 27.70 6.37
N GLY A 125 20.84 28.76 6.53
CA GLY A 125 19.57 28.70 7.27
C GLY A 125 18.58 27.71 6.64
N LEU A 126 18.44 27.75 5.31
CA LEU A 126 17.58 26.80 4.58
C LEU A 126 18.09 25.35 4.68
N MET A 127 19.41 25.11 4.71
CA MET A 127 19.99 23.78 4.90
C MET A 127 19.63 23.18 6.25
N ILE A 128 19.74 23.96 7.31
CA ILE A 128 19.40 23.51 8.67
C ILE A 128 17.91 23.17 8.74
N LEU A 129 17.06 24.04 8.19
CA LEU A 129 15.61 23.82 8.13
C LEU A 129 15.26 22.55 7.33
N GLN A 130 15.86 22.39 6.15
CA GLN A 130 15.62 21.25 5.27
C GLN A 130 16.11 19.93 5.88
N SER A 131 17.25 19.94 6.58
CA SER A 131 17.80 18.77 7.26
C SER A 131 16.92 18.35 8.43
N THR A 132 16.53 19.31 9.27
CA THR A 132 15.62 19.09 10.40
C THR A 132 14.27 18.58 9.91
N GLY A 133 13.71 19.24 8.89
CA GLY A 133 12.47 18.83 8.25
C GLY A 133 12.54 17.44 7.63
N GLY A 134 13.68 17.06 7.06
CA GLY A 134 13.95 15.71 6.53
C GLY A 134 13.97 14.64 7.61
N VAL A 135 14.61 14.91 8.76
CA VAL A 135 14.61 13.99 9.91
C VAL A 135 13.20 13.82 10.47
N ILE A 136 12.47 14.93 10.67
CA ILE A 136 11.07 14.87 11.13
C ILE A 136 10.22 14.08 10.13
N LEU A 137 10.33 14.37 8.83
CA LEU A 137 9.60 13.65 7.79
C LEU A 137 9.91 12.14 7.80
N LYS A 138 11.17 11.76 7.99
CA LYS A 138 11.56 10.36 8.13
C LYS A 138 10.86 9.70 9.32
N LEU A 139 10.92 10.32 10.49
CA LEU A 139 10.23 9.83 11.70
C LEU A 139 8.71 9.74 11.49
N CYS A 140 8.13 10.70 10.75
CA CYS A 140 6.72 10.70 10.38
C CYS A 140 6.34 9.56 9.43
N ILE A 141 7.19 9.22 8.46
CA ILE A 141 6.97 8.11 7.51
C ILE A 141 7.13 6.76 8.22
N GLU A 142 8.12 6.64 9.10
CA GLU A 142 8.39 5.43 9.91
C GLU A 142 7.41 5.27 11.07
N SER A 143 6.61 6.30 11.38
CA SER A 143 5.58 6.25 12.42
C SER A 143 4.40 5.36 12.01
N ASN A 144 3.88 4.64 13.00
CA ASN A 144 2.64 3.86 12.87
C ASN A 144 1.37 4.72 12.96
N ASN A 145 1.47 6.04 13.13
CA ASN A 145 0.29 6.89 13.25
C ASN A 145 -0.16 7.42 11.88
N PRO A 146 -1.48 7.47 11.61
CA PRO A 146 -2.00 8.10 10.41
C PRO A 146 -1.72 9.60 10.47
N GLN A 147 -0.81 10.07 9.62
CA GLN A 147 -0.41 11.47 9.61
C GLN A 147 -0.93 12.17 8.35
N LYS A 148 -1.99 12.95 8.53
CA LYS A 148 -2.58 13.80 7.47
C LYS A 148 -1.55 14.75 6.84
N TYR A 149 -0.54 15.16 7.62
CA TYR A 149 0.45 16.15 7.22
C TYR A 149 1.69 15.57 6.52
N THR A 150 1.93 14.25 6.56
CA THR A 150 3.13 13.64 5.94
C THR A 150 3.22 13.97 4.46
N LYS A 151 2.10 13.99 3.75
CA LYS A 151 2.08 14.36 2.33
C LYS A 151 2.47 15.83 2.11
N ILE A 152 1.96 16.75 2.92
CA ILE A 152 2.26 18.18 2.81
C ILE A 152 3.74 18.43 3.15
N MET A 153 4.24 17.82 4.22
CA MET A 153 5.64 17.91 4.62
C MET A 153 6.57 17.29 3.56
N SER A 154 6.20 16.15 2.99
CA SER A 154 6.95 15.52 1.90
C SER A 154 7.03 16.43 0.67
N ILE A 155 5.90 17.03 0.27
CA ILE A 155 5.86 17.98 -0.84
C ILE A 155 6.74 19.20 -0.55
N GLY A 156 6.63 19.78 0.65
CA GLY A 156 7.46 20.91 1.07
C GLY A 156 8.95 20.58 1.04
N HIS A 157 9.33 19.42 1.60
CA HIS A 157 10.71 18.93 1.59
C HIS A 157 11.22 18.70 0.16
N ILE A 158 10.40 18.14 -0.75
CA ILE A 158 10.79 17.94 -2.15
C ILE A 158 11.05 19.28 -2.85
N TYR A 159 10.12 20.24 -2.75
CA TYR A 159 10.26 21.52 -3.44
C TYR A 159 11.40 22.37 -2.85
N LEU A 160 11.48 22.47 -1.52
CA LEU A 160 12.57 23.19 -0.86
C LEU A 160 13.92 22.56 -1.19
N GLY A 161 14.01 21.23 -1.19
CA GLY A 161 15.22 20.49 -1.58
C GLY A 161 15.66 20.77 -3.02
N TYR A 162 14.72 20.85 -3.98
CA TYR A 162 15.06 21.20 -5.37
C TYR A 162 15.46 22.67 -5.53
N SER A 163 14.79 23.59 -4.85
CA SER A 163 15.19 25.00 -4.82
C SER A 163 16.60 25.15 -4.27
N MET A 164 16.91 24.46 -3.17
CA MET A 164 18.24 24.44 -2.59
C MET A 164 19.29 23.80 -3.51
N TYR A 165 18.97 22.69 -4.16
CA TYR A 165 19.87 22.09 -5.13
C TYR A 165 20.25 23.08 -6.25
N PHE A 166 19.26 23.79 -6.81
CA PHE A 166 19.50 24.76 -7.87
C PHE A 166 20.31 25.97 -7.38
N LEU A 167 19.97 26.52 -6.21
CA LEU A 167 20.72 27.60 -5.59
C LEU A 167 22.17 27.19 -5.28
N GLY A 168 22.39 25.98 -4.77
CA GLY A 168 23.72 25.44 -4.50
C GLY A 168 24.56 25.35 -5.79
N LYS A 169 23.98 24.88 -6.89
CA LYS A 169 24.64 24.86 -8.20
C LYS A 169 24.96 26.29 -8.71
N ILE A 170 24.09 27.27 -8.51
CA ILE A 170 24.39 28.66 -8.86
C ILE A 170 25.54 29.20 -8.00
N GLN A 171 25.51 28.94 -6.69
CA GLN A 171 26.55 29.39 -5.75
C GLN A 171 27.92 28.78 -6.06
N CYS A 172 28.00 27.50 -6.44
CA CYS A 172 29.26 26.92 -6.93
C CYS A 172 29.79 27.64 -8.19
N GLY A 173 28.91 28.05 -9.10
CA GLY A 173 29.27 28.81 -10.29
C GLY A 173 29.81 30.20 -9.94
N PHE A 174 29.17 30.91 -9.01
CA PHE A 174 29.63 32.22 -8.53
C PHE A 174 30.96 32.12 -7.79
N GLY A 175 31.09 31.19 -6.84
CA GLY A 175 32.34 30.99 -6.09
C GLY A 175 33.51 30.63 -7.01
N PHE A 176 33.28 29.81 -8.05
CA PHE A 176 34.33 29.54 -9.03
C PHE A 176 34.68 30.77 -9.87
N TYR A 177 33.68 31.53 -10.34
CA TYR A 177 33.91 32.75 -11.11
C TYR A 177 34.70 33.77 -10.31
N GLU A 178 34.39 33.96 -9.03
CA GLU A 178 35.12 34.83 -8.11
C GLU A 178 36.59 34.39 -7.96
N VAL A 179 36.83 33.10 -7.71
CA VAL A 179 38.21 32.56 -7.65
C VAL A 179 38.94 32.79 -8.97
N TYR A 180 38.29 32.61 -10.11
CA TYR A 180 38.90 32.76 -11.43
C TYR A 180 39.24 34.22 -11.75
N SER A 181 38.32 35.16 -11.49
CA SER A 181 38.57 36.59 -11.73
C SER A 181 39.78 37.10 -10.95
N ASN A 182 40.03 36.51 -9.77
CA ASN A 182 41.12 36.92 -8.88
C ASN A 182 42.48 36.38 -9.34
N VAL A 183 42.52 35.32 -10.15
CA VAL A 183 43.77 34.68 -10.65
C VAL A 183 44.29 35.33 -11.95
N GLN A 184 43.53 36.25 -12.57
CA GLN A 184 43.88 36.93 -13.83
C GLN A 184 45.14 37.81 -13.80
N GLY A 185 45.84 37.92 -12.66
CA GLY A 185 47.19 38.50 -12.64
C GLY A 185 48.28 37.60 -13.27
N LYS A 186 48.18 36.26 -13.18
CA LYS A 186 49.24 35.33 -13.64
C LYS A 186 48.78 33.92 -14.08
N GLY A 187 47.52 33.52 -13.94
CA GLY A 187 47.11 32.12 -14.20
C GLY A 187 46.33 31.91 -15.50
N GLN A 188 46.89 31.09 -16.40
CA GLN A 188 46.23 30.54 -17.60
C GLN A 188 45.17 29.47 -17.28
N GLY A 189 44.25 29.76 -16.36
CA GLY A 189 43.10 28.88 -16.17
C GLY A 189 42.17 28.98 -17.39
N ASN A 190 41.76 27.87 -17.98
CA ASN A 190 40.79 27.90 -19.07
C ASN A 190 39.36 27.95 -18.48
N LEU A 191 38.82 29.16 -18.25
CA LEU A 191 37.44 29.39 -17.77
C LEU A 191 36.40 28.63 -18.61
N ILE A 192 36.64 28.57 -19.92
CA ILE A 192 35.77 27.84 -20.86
C ILE A 192 35.78 26.34 -20.51
N MET A 193 36.95 25.76 -20.24
CA MET A 193 37.05 24.36 -19.85
C MET A 193 36.32 24.08 -18.53
N PHE A 194 36.39 24.98 -17.54
CA PHE A 194 35.60 24.83 -16.33
C PHE A 194 34.10 24.83 -16.62
N TRP A 195 33.58 25.80 -17.37
CA TRP A 195 32.16 25.84 -17.69
C TRP A 195 31.69 24.65 -18.53
N ILE A 196 32.56 24.09 -19.36
CA ILE A 196 32.28 22.82 -20.05
C ILE A 196 32.14 21.69 -19.04
N VAL A 197 33.13 21.49 -18.15
CA VAL A 197 33.08 20.43 -17.12
C VAL A 197 31.89 20.62 -16.19
N TYR A 198 31.64 21.85 -15.74
CA TYR A 198 30.54 22.20 -14.87
C TYR A 198 29.19 22.03 -15.56
N GLY A 199 29.09 22.38 -16.84
CA GLY A 199 27.93 22.11 -17.67
C GLY A 199 27.65 20.61 -17.74
N VAL A 200 28.67 19.78 -17.97
CA VAL A 200 28.53 18.31 -17.92
C VAL A 200 28.05 17.86 -16.53
N LEU A 201 28.63 18.37 -15.44
CA LEU A 201 28.21 18.09 -14.06
C LEU A 201 26.82 18.64 -13.69
N PHE A 202 26.28 19.58 -14.46
CA PHE A 202 24.91 20.05 -14.29
C PHE A 202 23.92 19.20 -15.10
N PHE A 203 24.28 18.88 -16.35
CA PHE A 203 23.40 18.18 -17.28
C PHE A 203 23.43 16.64 -17.13
N TRP A 204 24.46 16.03 -16.54
CA TRP A 204 24.51 14.57 -16.40
C TRP A 204 23.33 14.02 -15.60
N ARG A 205 22.86 14.74 -14.57
CA ARG A 205 21.66 14.36 -13.81
C ARG A 205 20.41 14.34 -14.71
N ILE A 206 20.26 15.33 -15.59
CA ILE A 206 19.15 15.42 -16.54
C ILE A 206 19.22 14.27 -17.54
N ILE A 207 20.42 13.96 -18.05
CA ILE A 207 20.66 12.82 -18.94
C ILE A 207 20.32 11.50 -18.24
N PHE A 208 20.79 11.33 -16.99
CA PHE A 208 20.49 10.14 -16.18
C PHE A 208 18.99 9.98 -15.93
N GLU A 209 18.30 11.08 -15.60
CA GLU A 209 16.86 11.11 -15.40
C GLU A 209 16.10 10.71 -16.67
N TRP A 210 16.50 11.24 -17.82
CA TRP A 210 15.92 10.88 -19.11
C TRP A 210 16.13 9.39 -19.43
N LEU A 211 17.35 8.87 -19.22
CA LEU A 211 17.67 7.45 -19.42
C LEU A 211 16.87 6.53 -18.49
N TYR A 212 16.62 6.95 -17.26
CA TYR A 212 15.82 6.19 -16.30
C TYR A 212 14.33 6.22 -16.64
N GLN A 213 13.77 7.40 -16.94
CA GLN A 213 12.35 7.56 -17.28
C GLN A 213 11.97 6.80 -18.54
N ASN A 214 12.88 6.70 -19.51
CA ASN A 214 12.70 5.89 -20.72
C ASN A 214 12.83 4.38 -20.48
N GLY A 215 12.90 3.93 -19.22
CA GLY A 215 12.87 2.51 -18.86
C GLY A 215 14.20 1.78 -19.00
N LYS A 216 15.13 2.23 -19.86
CA LYS A 216 16.39 1.51 -20.15
C LYS A 216 17.22 1.20 -18.90
N LEU A 217 17.50 2.21 -18.07
CA LEU A 217 18.28 1.99 -16.84
C LEU A 217 17.47 1.25 -15.77
N PHE A 218 16.17 1.56 -15.65
CA PHE A 218 15.31 0.87 -14.72
C PHE A 218 15.28 -0.63 -15.03
N GLU A 219 15.00 -1.01 -16.28
CA GLU A 219 14.99 -2.38 -16.74
C GLU A 219 16.36 -3.04 -16.57
N TYR A 220 17.47 -2.34 -16.82
CA TYR A 220 18.81 -2.87 -16.59
C TYR A 220 19.08 -3.17 -15.10
N PHE A 221 18.89 -2.20 -14.21
CA PHE A 221 19.10 -2.43 -12.77
C PHE A 221 18.11 -3.46 -12.21
N TYR A 222 16.89 -3.47 -12.74
CA TYR A 222 15.83 -4.36 -12.33
C TYR A 222 15.97 -5.77 -12.92
N SER A 223 16.60 -5.95 -14.08
CA SER A 223 16.89 -7.25 -14.70
C SER A 223 18.19 -7.84 -14.17
N ALA A 224 19.19 -7.01 -13.84
CA ALA A 224 20.39 -7.45 -13.13
C ALA A 224 20.06 -8.02 -11.75
N THR A 225 18.98 -7.56 -11.11
CA THR A 225 18.44 -8.12 -9.87
C THR A 225 17.40 -9.23 -10.08
N GLN A 226 17.00 -9.54 -11.33
CA GLN A 226 16.03 -10.62 -11.63
C GLN A 226 16.62 -12.02 -11.57
N THR A 227 17.93 -12.17 -11.70
CA THR A 227 18.54 -13.49 -11.93
C THR A 227 18.54 -14.41 -10.72
N SER A 228 18.09 -13.94 -9.55
CA SER A 228 17.77 -14.80 -8.43
C SER A 228 16.31 -14.59 -8.07
N GLU A 229 15.43 -15.45 -8.58
CA GLU A 229 14.21 -15.75 -7.83
C GLU A 229 14.64 -16.10 -6.41
N LYS A 230 14.04 -15.43 -5.44
CA LYS A 230 14.37 -15.66 -4.04
C LYS A 230 13.74 -16.99 -3.70
N THR A 231 14.47 -18.09 -3.90
CA THR A 231 14.04 -19.41 -3.44
C THR A 231 13.73 -19.26 -1.96
N GLY A 232 12.47 -19.48 -1.57
CA GLY A 232 12.03 -19.30 -0.19
C GLY A 232 12.98 -20.02 0.76
N SER A 233 13.37 -19.38 1.86
CA SER A 233 14.18 -20.04 2.87
C SER A 233 13.38 -21.17 3.53
N ILE A 234 14.03 -22.13 4.18
CA ILE A 234 13.32 -23.16 4.97
C ILE A 234 12.40 -22.50 6.02
N GLN A 235 12.84 -21.38 6.61
CA GLN A 235 12.03 -20.60 7.54
C GLN A 235 10.77 -20.02 6.89
N ASP A 236 10.85 -19.64 5.61
CA ASP A 236 9.70 -19.16 4.86
C ASP A 236 8.70 -20.27 4.59
N SER A 237 9.16 -21.46 4.20
CA SER A 237 8.28 -22.62 4.02
C SER A 237 7.60 -23.03 5.34
N LEU A 238 8.35 -23.05 6.46
CA LEU A 238 7.79 -23.32 7.79
C LEU A 238 6.77 -22.26 8.20
N PHE A 239 7.05 -20.99 7.93
CA PHE A 239 6.11 -19.91 8.20
C PHE A 239 4.83 -20.04 7.36
N VAL A 240 4.94 -20.35 6.07
CA VAL A 240 3.78 -20.59 5.19
C VAL A 240 2.95 -21.76 5.68
N GLN A 241 3.58 -22.86 6.09
CA GLN A 241 2.88 -23.99 6.69
C GLN A 241 2.17 -23.58 8.00
N TYR A 242 2.84 -22.80 8.85
CA TYR A 242 2.25 -22.29 10.07
C TYR A 242 1.02 -21.38 9.78
N LEU A 243 1.10 -20.52 8.76
CA LEU A 243 0.00 -19.67 8.31
C LEU A 243 -1.24 -20.48 7.89
N ILE A 244 -1.03 -21.60 7.20
CA ILE A 244 -2.12 -22.46 6.72
C ILE A 244 -2.80 -23.19 7.89
N GLN A 245 -2.04 -23.52 8.94
CA GLN A 245 -2.50 -24.35 10.05
C GLN A 245 -3.10 -23.56 11.22
N ASN A 246 -2.83 -22.26 11.32
CA ASN A 246 -3.17 -21.45 12.49
C ASN A 246 -4.10 -20.30 12.16
N ASP A 247 -4.83 -19.82 13.18
CA ASP A 247 -5.59 -18.59 13.07
C ASP A 247 -4.69 -17.34 13.04
N GLN A 248 -5.25 -16.24 12.53
CA GLN A 248 -4.54 -14.96 12.38
C GLN A 248 -3.97 -14.42 13.71
N LEU A 249 -4.61 -14.71 14.85
CA LEU A 249 -4.17 -14.18 16.15
C LEU A 249 -2.89 -14.86 16.64
N ASN A 250 -2.80 -16.17 16.49
CA ASN A 250 -1.59 -16.92 16.84
C ASN A 250 -0.43 -16.49 15.94
N ILE A 251 -0.72 -16.29 14.65
CA ILE A 251 0.27 -15.77 13.69
C ILE A 251 0.77 -14.38 14.09
N GLU A 252 -0.14 -13.44 14.39
CA GLU A 252 0.25 -12.08 14.78
C GLU A 252 1.05 -12.04 16.08
N LYS A 253 0.77 -12.96 17.01
CA LYS A 253 1.50 -13.08 18.28
C LYS A 253 2.91 -13.62 18.08
N GLU A 254 3.08 -14.68 17.30
CA GLU A 254 4.37 -15.34 17.10
C GLU A 254 5.27 -14.62 16.09
N TYR A 255 4.67 -14.01 15.05
CA TYR A 255 5.39 -13.35 13.95
C TYR A 255 5.12 -11.84 13.92
N ASN A 256 5.10 -11.21 15.10
CA ASN A 256 4.84 -9.78 15.25
C ASN A 256 5.88 -8.88 14.56
N ASN A 257 7.08 -9.40 14.31
CA ASN A 257 8.19 -8.70 13.65
C ASN A 257 8.21 -8.87 12.12
N LYS A 258 7.42 -9.81 11.57
CA LYS A 258 7.37 -10.09 10.13
C LYS A 258 6.28 -9.25 9.46
N MET A 259 6.59 -8.56 8.38
CA MET A 259 5.61 -7.78 7.60
C MET A 259 5.15 -8.59 6.39
N TRP A 260 4.15 -9.44 6.62
CA TRP A 260 3.62 -10.34 5.60
C TRP A 260 2.20 -9.95 5.16
N PHE A 261 1.86 -10.31 3.92
CA PHE A 261 0.57 -10.02 3.30
C PHE A 261 0.12 -11.16 2.39
N ILE A 262 -1.15 -11.17 2.04
CA ILE A 262 -1.71 -12.06 1.00
C ILE A 262 -1.93 -11.22 -0.25
N PHE A 263 -1.34 -11.62 -1.38
CA PHE A 263 -1.51 -10.98 -2.68
C PHE A 263 -1.79 -12.04 -3.74
N ASN A 264 -3.02 -12.09 -4.27
CA ASN A 264 -3.43 -13.07 -5.30
C ASN A 264 -3.08 -14.53 -4.90
N ASN A 265 -3.47 -14.95 -3.70
CA ASN A 265 -3.12 -16.23 -3.05
C ASN A 265 -1.62 -16.45 -2.75
N SER A 266 -0.75 -15.53 -3.13
CA SER A 266 0.67 -15.54 -2.78
C SER A 266 0.85 -14.95 -1.39
N ILE A 267 1.66 -15.58 -0.56
CA ILE A 267 2.10 -15.03 0.72
C ILE A 267 3.37 -14.24 0.42
N VAL A 268 3.34 -12.94 0.67
CA VAL A 268 4.47 -12.04 0.38
C VAL A 268 5.07 -11.52 1.68
N ASP A 269 6.41 -11.48 1.75
CA ASP A 269 7.15 -10.92 2.88
C ASP A 269 7.83 -9.60 2.49
N LEU A 270 7.30 -8.50 3.00
CA LEU A 270 7.83 -7.16 2.81
C LEU A 270 8.57 -6.64 4.05
N THR A 271 9.09 -7.53 4.90
CA THR A 271 9.87 -7.13 6.09
C THR A 271 11.02 -6.20 5.72
N GLY A 272 11.02 -4.99 6.30
CA GLY A 272 12.01 -3.94 6.06
C GLY A 272 11.74 -3.03 4.86
N PHE A 273 10.66 -3.24 4.09
CA PHE A 273 10.22 -2.25 3.10
C PHE A 273 9.48 -1.09 3.78
N VAL A 274 9.73 0.13 3.30
CA VAL A 274 9.07 1.36 3.81
C VAL A 274 8.07 1.87 2.77
N HIS A 275 6.78 1.85 3.12
CA HIS A 275 5.73 2.36 2.23
C HIS A 275 5.87 3.88 2.01
N PRO A 276 5.83 4.39 0.77
CA PRO A 276 5.90 5.83 0.51
C PRO A 276 4.72 6.62 1.11
N GLY A 277 3.56 5.97 1.29
CA GLY A 277 2.39 6.57 1.96
C GLY A 277 2.43 6.51 3.49
N GLY A 278 3.51 5.99 4.09
CA GLY A 278 3.69 5.83 5.54
C GLY A 278 3.49 4.39 6.02
N GLN A 279 4.23 4.01 7.06
CA GLN A 279 4.26 2.67 7.64
C GLN A 279 2.91 2.25 8.24
N TYR A 280 2.10 3.21 8.70
CA TYR A 280 0.73 2.98 9.14
C TYR A 280 -0.10 2.11 8.17
N ILE A 281 0.04 2.32 6.86
CA ILE A 281 -0.70 1.54 5.85
C ILE A 281 -0.32 0.07 5.95
N TRP A 282 0.98 -0.23 6.05
CA TRP A 282 1.48 -1.58 6.22
C TRP A 282 1.05 -2.22 7.52
N GLU A 283 1.09 -1.49 8.64
CA GLU A 283 0.60 -2.03 9.91
C GLU A 283 -0.90 -2.35 9.87
N LYS A 284 -1.70 -1.52 9.19
CA LYS A 284 -3.16 -1.75 9.06
C LYS A 284 -3.54 -2.85 8.09
N THR A 285 -2.67 -3.18 7.14
CA THR A 285 -2.91 -4.26 6.17
C THR A 285 -2.12 -5.53 6.46
N LYS A 286 -1.30 -5.53 7.52
CA LYS A 286 -0.47 -6.68 7.92
C LYS A 286 -1.34 -7.92 8.09
N GLY A 287 -0.89 -9.02 7.49
CA GLY A 287 -1.58 -10.31 7.52
C GLY A 287 -2.89 -10.39 6.74
N ARG A 288 -3.23 -9.34 5.97
CA ARG A 288 -4.47 -9.27 5.19
C ARG A 288 -4.23 -9.47 3.70
N GLU A 289 -5.32 -9.73 2.99
CA GLU A 289 -5.41 -9.61 1.54
C GLU A 289 -5.21 -8.15 1.14
N ILE A 290 -4.24 -7.87 0.24
CA ILE A 290 -3.89 -6.49 -0.17
C ILE A 290 -4.17 -6.17 -1.63
N SER A 291 -4.57 -7.13 -2.46
CA SER A 291 -4.79 -6.90 -3.89
C SER A 291 -5.81 -5.79 -4.12
N ARG A 292 -6.87 -5.70 -3.30
CA ARG A 292 -7.87 -4.63 -3.44
C ARG A 292 -7.29 -3.22 -3.28
N PHE A 293 -6.27 -3.07 -2.44
CA PHE A 293 -5.56 -1.81 -2.22
C PHE A 293 -4.52 -1.58 -3.31
N ILE A 294 -3.78 -2.62 -3.71
CA ILE A 294 -2.73 -2.53 -4.74
C ILE A 294 -3.30 -2.10 -6.09
N TYR A 295 -4.42 -2.70 -6.51
CA TYR A 295 -5.09 -2.34 -7.77
C TYR A 295 -5.92 -1.05 -7.68
N GLY A 296 -5.98 -0.41 -6.50
CA GLY A 296 -6.79 0.79 -6.27
C GLY A 296 -8.29 0.55 -6.39
N GLY A 297 -8.75 -0.69 -6.15
CA GLY A 297 -10.17 -1.02 -6.08
C GLY A 297 -10.84 -0.45 -4.84
N GLN A 298 -10.10 -0.32 -3.74
CA GLN A 298 -10.61 0.18 -2.46
C GLN A 298 -9.56 1.04 -1.72
N SER A 299 -10.02 1.97 -0.89
CA SER A 299 -9.20 2.63 0.14
C SER A 299 -9.14 1.80 1.43
N LEU A 300 -8.25 2.17 2.37
CA LEU A 300 -8.36 1.63 3.73
C LEU A 300 -9.70 2.01 4.35
N GLU A 301 -10.18 1.15 5.22
CA GLU A 301 -11.51 1.25 5.83
C GLU A 301 -11.58 2.30 6.95
N ASP A 302 -10.45 2.90 7.32
CA ASP A 302 -10.37 3.99 8.29
C ASP A 302 -10.79 5.36 7.71
N GLY A 303 -10.98 5.44 6.38
CA GLY A 303 -11.34 6.67 5.68
C GLY A 303 -10.25 7.73 5.59
N ASN A 304 -9.03 7.46 6.09
CA ASN A 304 -7.93 8.43 6.07
C ASN A 304 -7.11 8.36 4.77
N SER A 305 -7.22 7.26 4.02
CA SER A 305 -6.53 7.06 2.75
C SER A 305 -7.50 7.12 1.57
N ARG A 306 -7.02 7.63 0.43
CA ARG A 306 -7.73 7.49 -0.85
C ARG A 306 -7.25 6.22 -1.53
N ALA A 307 -8.12 5.58 -2.32
CA ALA A 307 -7.73 4.48 -3.19
C ALA A 307 -6.60 4.92 -4.13
N TYR A 308 -5.60 4.07 -4.31
CA TYR A 308 -4.43 4.36 -5.15
C TYR A 308 -4.08 3.13 -5.98
N THR A 309 -4.11 3.28 -7.30
CA THR A 309 -3.68 2.22 -8.22
C THR A 309 -2.18 2.25 -8.37
N HIS A 310 -1.53 1.15 -7.98
CA HIS A 310 -0.08 0.99 -8.13
C HIS A 310 0.27 0.63 -9.57
N SER A 311 1.49 1.01 -10.00
CA SER A 311 2.01 0.64 -11.31
C SER A 311 2.34 -0.86 -11.40
N ASP A 312 2.32 -1.44 -12.61
CA ASP A 312 2.71 -2.83 -12.86
C ASP A 312 4.09 -3.18 -12.29
N LYS A 313 5.03 -2.23 -12.29
CA LYS A 313 6.37 -2.39 -11.70
C LYS A 313 6.33 -2.72 -10.20
N VAL A 314 5.40 -2.10 -9.46
CA VAL A 314 5.21 -2.36 -8.03
C VAL A 314 4.53 -3.71 -7.83
N ILE A 315 3.59 -4.08 -8.70
CA ILE A 315 2.96 -5.40 -8.67
C ILE A 315 4.01 -6.50 -8.88
N THR A 316 4.86 -6.38 -9.90
CA THR A 316 5.95 -7.33 -10.15
C THR A 316 6.94 -7.36 -8.97
N LEU A 317 7.22 -6.22 -8.33
CA LEU A 317 8.05 -6.19 -7.12
C LEU A 317 7.42 -7.02 -5.98
N ILE A 318 6.14 -6.83 -5.71
CA ILE A 318 5.42 -7.56 -4.66
C ILE A 318 5.43 -9.06 -4.96
N GLN A 319 5.16 -9.45 -6.21
CA GLN A 319 5.18 -10.85 -6.64
C GLN A 319 6.56 -11.51 -6.42
N ARG A 320 7.66 -10.77 -6.57
CA ARG A 320 9.02 -11.28 -6.27
C ARG A 320 9.32 -11.46 -4.79
N GLN A 321 8.53 -10.84 -3.92
CA GLN A 321 8.63 -11.06 -2.49
C GLN A 321 7.73 -12.22 -2.03
N THR A 322 7.18 -13.00 -2.96
CA THR A 322 6.43 -14.22 -2.65
C THR A 322 7.35 -15.23 -1.97
N ILE A 323 6.88 -15.74 -0.84
CA ILE A 323 7.56 -16.76 -0.04
C ILE A 323 6.78 -18.08 0.01
N GLY A 324 5.56 -18.12 -0.53
CA GLY A 324 4.74 -19.32 -0.69
C GLY A 324 3.31 -18.99 -1.11
N TYR A 325 2.42 -19.98 -1.06
CA TYR A 325 1.03 -19.86 -1.52
C TYR A 325 0.05 -20.44 -0.51
N LEU A 326 -1.12 -19.82 -0.36
CA LEU A 326 -2.16 -20.27 0.58
C LEU A 326 -2.67 -21.70 0.32
N ASN A 327 -2.65 -22.14 -0.94
CA ASN A 327 -3.17 -23.46 -1.32
C ASN A 327 -2.08 -24.54 -1.39
N GLY A 328 -0.83 -24.24 -0.99
CA GLY A 328 0.29 -25.18 -1.05
C GLY A 328 0.77 -25.57 -2.46
N ILE A 329 0.04 -25.20 -3.52
CA ILE A 329 0.41 -25.44 -4.91
C ILE A 329 1.31 -24.29 -5.38
N SER A 330 2.57 -24.59 -5.68
CA SER A 330 3.50 -23.64 -6.31
C SER A 330 3.06 -23.33 -7.74
N ILE A 331 3.05 -22.05 -8.10
CA ILE A 331 2.69 -21.56 -9.45
C ILE A 331 3.71 -22.03 -10.52
N GLU A 332 4.83 -22.63 -10.14
CA GLU A 332 5.87 -23.08 -11.08
C GLU A 332 5.38 -24.12 -12.12
N ASP A 333 4.32 -24.89 -11.84
CA ASP A 333 3.68 -25.77 -12.84
C ASP A 333 2.79 -25.02 -13.84
N SER A 334 2.56 -23.72 -13.67
CA SER A 334 1.77 -22.87 -14.58
C SER A 334 2.64 -22.05 -15.54
N THR A 335 3.84 -22.53 -15.90
CA THR A 335 4.60 -22.00 -17.06
C THR A 335 3.83 -22.15 -18.38
N GLN A 336 2.78 -22.97 -18.41
CA GLN A 336 1.68 -22.73 -19.33
C GLN A 336 1.00 -21.42 -18.91
N GLN A 337 1.35 -20.35 -19.63
CA GLN A 337 0.62 -19.09 -19.69
C GLN A 337 -0.81 -19.40 -20.11
N TYR A 338 -1.60 -19.95 -19.18
CA TYR A 338 -2.97 -20.37 -19.43
C TYR A 338 -3.67 -19.12 -19.92
N ILE A 339 -4.29 -19.27 -21.07
CA ILE A 339 -5.06 -18.22 -21.70
C ILE A 339 -6.19 -17.87 -20.73
N ASN A 340 -5.95 -16.89 -19.84
CA ASN A 340 -6.92 -16.33 -18.90
C ASN A 340 -7.92 -15.44 -19.64
N LYS A 341 -8.19 -15.73 -20.92
CA LYS A 341 -9.17 -15.04 -21.74
C LYS A 341 -10.52 -15.71 -21.57
N TRP A 342 -11.49 -14.91 -21.16
CA TRP A 342 -12.87 -15.31 -21.00
C TRP A 342 -13.74 -14.48 -21.92
N ILE A 343 -14.72 -15.12 -22.54
CA ILE A 343 -15.67 -14.44 -23.41
C ILE A 343 -16.95 -14.21 -22.62
N LEU A 344 -17.45 -12.98 -22.62
CA LEU A 344 -18.76 -12.68 -22.07
C LEU A 344 -19.85 -13.22 -23.01
N ILE A 345 -20.49 -14.33 -22.63
CA ILE A 345 -21.50 -15.01 -23.48
C ILE A 345 -22.93 -14.77 -23.02
N ASN A 346 -23.14 -14.45 -21.75
CA ASN A 346 -24.47 -14.25 -21.18
C ASN A 346 -24.52 -12.98 -20.32
N GLN A 347 -25.62 -12.23 -20.45
CA GLN A 347 -25.94 -11.10 -19.58
C GLN A 347 -27.45 -11.11 -19.31
N GLN A 348 -27.82 -11.44 -18.08
CA GLN A 348 -29.20 -11.42 -17.60
C GLN A 348 -29.41 -10.21 -16.68
N THR A 349 -30.30 -9.31 -17.09
CA THR A 349 -30.68 -8.15 -16.27
C THR A 349 -31.50 -8.62 -15.04
N ILE A 350 -31.05 -8.25 -13.84
CA ILE A 350 -31.77 -8.48 -12.56
C ILE A 350 -32.60 -7.24 -12.22
N SER A 351 -32.00 -6.05 -12.36
CA SER A 351 -32.66 -4.76 -12.23
C SER A 351 -32.02 -3.75 -13.20
N GLU A 352 -32.54 -2.53 -13.27
CA GLU A 352 -32.00 -1.47 -14.14
C GLU A 352 -30.48 -1.29 -14.00
N LYS A 353 -29.96 -1.51 -12.78
CA LYS A 353 -28.54 -1.30 -12.45
C LYS A 353 -27.80 -2.59 -12.15
N ILE A 354 -28.41 -3.76 -12.17
CA ILE A 354 -27.77 -5.00 -11.73
C ILE A 354 -27.97 -6.05 -12.81
N SER A 355 -26.88 -6.66 -13.25
CA SER A 355 -26.92 -7.79 -14.19
C SER A 355 -26.08 -8.95 -13.67
N LEU A 356 -26.53 -10.17 -13.98
CA LEU A 356 -25.75 -11.40 -13.90
C LEU A 356 -25.01 -11.58 -15.22
N PHE A 357 -23.70 -11.74 -15.15
CA PHE A 357 -22.81 -11.96 -16.29
C PHE A 357 -22.28 -13.39 -16.25
N GLY A 358 -22.34 -14.08 -17.38
CA GLY A 358 -21.82 -15.42 -17.58
C GLY A 358 -20.62 -15.41 -18.53
N PHE A 359 -19.46 -15.83 -18.01
CA PHE A 359 -18.22 -15.85 -18.77
C PHE A 359 -17.79 -17.26 -19.09
N LYS A 360 -17.43 -17.52 -20.35
CA LYS A 360 -16.95 -18.83 -20.79
C LYS A 360 -15.45 -18.82 -21.05
N ASN A 361 -14.77 -19.86 -20.60
CA ASN A 361 -13.38 -20.16 -20.95
C ASN A 361 -13.33 -21.51 -21.68
N THR A 362 -12.44 -21.65 -22.66
CA THR A 362 -12.29 -22.90 -23.43
C THR A 362 -11.59 -24.01 -22.65
N SER A 363 -10.82 -23.66 -21.63
CA SER A 363 -9.94 -24.56 -20.87
C SER A 363 -10.31 -24.71 -19.40
N LYS A 364 -11.20 -23.85 -18.88
CA LYS A 364 -11.57 -23.80 -17.46
C LYS A 364 -13.07 -23.98 -17.29
N GLN A 365 -13.44 -24.82 -16.33
CA GLN A 365 -14.79 -24.92 -15.81
C GLN A 365 -14.81 -24.43 -14.36
N ILE A 366 -15.96 -23.97 -13.89
CA ILE A 366 -16.12 -23.46 -12.53
C ILE A 366 -16.69 -24.54 -11.65
N GLU A 367 -16.06 -24.81 -10.51
CA GLU A 367 -16.62 -25.71 -9.50
C GLU A 367 -17.93 -25.10 -8.97
N SER A 368 -19.03 -25.81 -9.19
CA SER A 368 -20.37 -25.40 -8.80
C SER A 368 -20.68 -25.76 -7.35
N GLN A 369 -19.99 -26.78 -6.84
CA GLN A 369 -20.29 -27.45 -5.59
C GLN A 369 -19.32 -26.98 -4.51
N LEU A 370 -19.87 -26.35 -3.48
CA LEU A 370 -19.12 -25.87 -2.34
C LEU A 370 -19.40 -26.84 -1.19
N THR A 371 -18.41 -27.67 -0.87
CA THR A 371 -18.52 -28.77 0.10
C THR A 371 -18.07 -28.38 1.50
N SER A 372 -17.32 -27.28 1.64
CA SER A 372 -16.78 -26.82 2.92
C SER A 372 -16.85 -25.31 3.11
N LEU A 373 -16.84 -24.88 4.39
CA LEU A 373 -16.84 -23.46 4.77
C LEU A 373 -15.60 -22.68 4.29
N HIS A 374 -14.52 -23.37 3.92
CA HIS A 374 -13.28 -22.76 3.44
C HIS A 374 -13.34 -22.28 1.98
N GLN A 375 -14.36 -22.66 1.22
CA GLN A 375 -14.49 -22.26 -0.19
C GLN A 375 -15.20 -20.91 -0.37
N PHE A 376 -15.87 -20.37 0.66
CA PHE A 376 -16.61 -19.11 0.56
C PHE A 376 -15.73 -17.88 0.67
N GLY A 377 -16.19 -16.77 0.08
CA GLY A 377 -15.53 -15.45 0.13
C GLY A 377 -14.42 -15.24 -0.90
N LYS A 378 -14.19 -16.21 -1.78
CA LYS A 378 -13.21 -16.07 -2.86
C LYS A 378 -13.70 -15.09 -3.93
N TYR A 379 -12.76 -14.46 -4.62
CA TYR A 379 -13.06 -13.52 -5.71
C TYR A 379 -12.23 -13.80 -6.96
N TYR A 380 -12.67 -13.26 -8.08
CA TYR A 380 -11.93 -13.23 -9.33
C TYR A 380 -11.50 -11.80 -9.63
N GLN A 381 -10.31 -11.64 -10.20
CA GLN A 381 -9.86 -10.39 -10.79
C GLN A 381 -10.26 -10.36 -12.25
N ILE A 382 -10.83 -9.24 -12.69
CA ILE A 382 -11.24 -9.03 -14.07
C ILE A 382 -10.63 -7.74 -14.61
N LYS A 383 -10.19 -7.81 -15.86
CA LYS A 383 -9.63 -6.71 -16.63
C LYS A 383 -10.11 -6.80 -18.08
N SER A 384 -10.31 -5.66 -18.72
CA SER A 384 -10.61 -5.63 -20.15
C SER A 384 -9.36 -5.99 -20.96
N SER A 385 -9.47 -6.98 -21.85
CA SER A 385 -8.41 -7.31 -22.81
C SER A 385 -8.26 -6.25 -23.89
N VAL A 386 -9.32 -5.48 -24.15
CA VAL A 386 -9.41 -4.48 -25.23
C VAL A 386 -8.99 -3.10 -24.73
N ASN A 387 -9.58 -2.63 -23.63
CA ASN A 387 -9.35 -1.30 -23.10
C ASN A 387 -8.44 -1.31 -21.86
N LYS A 388 -7.13 -1.16 -22.09
CA LYS A 388 -6.09 -1.12 -21.04
C LYS A 388 -6.23 0.04 -20.04
N LYS A 389 -7.05 1.06 -20.34
CA LYS A 389 -7.32 2.16 -19.39
C LYS A 389 -8.28 1.74 -18.28
N ILE A 390 -9.07 0.69 -18.50
CA ILE A 390 -9.97 0.18 -17.48
C ILE A 390 -9.16 -0.60 -16.45
N SER A 391 -9.15 -0.08 -15.23
CA SER A 391 -8.46 -0.69 -14.10
C SER A 391 -9.05 -2.04 -13.72
N VAL A 392 -8.19 -2.94 -13.23
CA VAL A 392 -8.56 -4.26 -12.67
C VAL A 392 -9.59 -4.10 -11.55
N ARG A 393 -10.57 -5.00 -11.50
CA ARG A 393 -11.56 -5.07 -10.42
C ARG A 393 -11.70 -6.50 -9.88
N GLN A 394 -12.15 -6.60 -8.64
CA GLN A 394 -12.43 -7.87 -7.98
C GLN A 394 -13.93 -8.08 -7.90
N TYR A 395 -14.39 -9.27 -8.23
CA TYR A 395 -15.79 -9.68 -8.10
C TYR A 395 -15.87 -11.08 -7.51
N THR A 396 -16.75 -11.26 -6.53
CA THR A 396 -17.07 -12.59 -6.00
C THR A 396 -17.89 -13.34 -7.04
N SER A 397 -17.54 -14.62 -7.27
CA SER A 397 -18.43 -15.52 -7.97
C SER A 397 -19.64 -15.83 -7.10
N VAL A 398 -20.79 -15.99 -7.74
CA VAL A 398 -22.05 -16.33 -7.08
C VAL A 398 -22.63 -17.56 -7.76
N VAL A 399 -22.00 -18.71 -7.51
CA VAL A 399 -22.39 -19.97 -8.17
C VAL A 399 -23.83 -20.35 -7.84
N SER A 400 -24.34 -20.01 -6.65
CA SER A 400 -25.73 -20.18 -6.24
C SER A 400 -26.75 -19.46 -7.13
N MET A 401 -26.31 -18.48 -7.92
CA MET A 401 -27.13 -17.70 -8.85
C MET A 401 -27.00 -18.17 -10.30
N ALA A 402 -26.16 -19.18 -10.59
CA ALA A 402 -26.15 -19.83 -11.89
C ALA A 402 -27.52 -20.47 -12.18
N PRO A 403 -28.05 -20.39 -13.43
CA PRO A 403 -29.38 -20.92 -13.76
C PRO A 403 -29.59 -22.37 -13.34
N GLU A 404 -28.59 -23.22 -13.50
CA GLU A 404 -28.63 -24.64 -13.14
C GLU A 404 -28.77 -24.84 -11.62
N ASN A 405 -28.06 -24.02 -10.84
CA ASN A 405 -28.13 -24.07 -9.37
C ASN A 405 -29.43 -23.46 -8.84
N VAL A 406 -29.96 -22.43 -9.49
CA VAL A 406 -31.29 -21.88 -9.18
C VAL A 406 -32.37 -22.95 -9.39
N GLN A 407 -32.34 -23.66 -10.52
CA GLN A 407 -33.27 -24.75 -10.81
C GLN A 407 -33.13 -25.90 -9.81
N TYR A 408 -31.90 -26.29 -9.48
CA TYR A 408 -31.65 -27.32 -8.46
C TYR A 408 -32.22 -26.92 -7.09
N ARG A 409 -31.93 -25.70 -6.63
CA ARG A 409 -32.48 -25.17 -5.37
C ARG A 409 -34.01 -25.17 -5.37
N GLN A 410 -34.66 -24.74 -6.45
CA GLN A 410 -36.13 -24.75 -6.53
C GLN A 410 -36.69 -26.16 -6.42
N LYS A 411 -36.05 -27.18 -7.02
CA LYS A 411 -36.43 -28.58 -6.82
C LYS A 411 -36.31 -29.02 -5.36
N LEU A 412 -35.24 -28.64 -4.68
CA LEU A 412 -35.06 -28.94 -3.25
C LEU A 412 -36.12 -28.26 -2.36
N ILE A 413 -36.48 -27.00 -2.66
CA ILE A 413 -37.53 -26.29 -1.93
C ILE A 413 -38.90 -26.95 -2.17
N ASN A 414 -39.21 -27.28 -3.42
CA ASN A 414 -40.48 -27.95 -3.78
C ASN A 414 -40.60 -29.32 -3.11
N LEU A 415 -39.50 -30.08 -3.03
CA LEU A 415 -39.43 -31.34 -2.28
C LEU A 415 -39.92 -31.16 -0.83
N ILE A 416 -39.48 -30.10 -0.14
CA ILE A 416 -39.90 -29.84 1.24
C ILE A 416 -41.40 -29.53 1.35
N GLN A 417 -41.96 -28.82 0.36
CA GLN A 417 -43.38 -28.47 0.35
C GLN A 417 -44.28 -29.70 0.19
N VAL A 418 -43.87 -30.67 -0.63
CA VAL A 418 -44.62 -31.91 -0.87
C VAL A 418 -44.18 -33.07 0.03
N LEU A 419 -43.26 -32.85 0.97
CA LEU A 419 -42.62 -33.93 1.74
C LEU A 419 -43.58 -34.82 2.53
N ASN A 420 -44.73 -34.28 2.94
CA ASN A 420 -45.76 -35.06 3.65
C ASN A 420 -46.55 -36.02 2.73
N GLN A 421 -46.43 -35.86 1.41
CA GLN A 421 -47.16 -36.62 0.38
C GLN A 421 -46.25 -37.56 -0.43
N ILE A 422 -44.93 -37.35 -0.34
CA ILE A 422 -43.93 -38.03 -1.14
C ILE A 422 -43.75 -39.49 -0.72
N LYS A 423 -43.67 -40.38 -1.72
CA LYS A 423 -43.15 -41.75 -1.55
C LYS A 423 -41.64 -41.74 -1.77
N SER A 424 -40.91 -42.69 -1.19
CA SER A 424 -39.44 -42.76 -1.28
C SER A 424 -38.88 -42.75 -2.72
N GLU A 425 -39.69 -43.16 -3.69
CA GLU A 425 -39.35 -43.23 -5.13
C GLU A 425 -39.26 -41.86 -5.81
N ASP A 426 -40.02 -40.85 -5.34
CA ASP A 426 -40.04 -39.52 -5.98
C ASP A 426 -38.72 -38.74 -5.80
N ILE A 427 -37.94 -39.11 -4.78
CA ILE A 427 -36.67 -38.44 -4.44
C ILE A 427 -35.56 -38.81 -5.44
N GLU A 428 -35.65 -39.97 -6.08
CA GLU A 428 -34.65 -40.40 -7.08
C GLU A 428 -34.70 -39.58 -8.37
N GLN A 429 -35.80 -38.84 -8.58
CA GLN A 429 -35.96 -37.95 -9.74
C GLN A 429 -35.33 -36.56 -9.54
N ILE A 430 -34.77 -36.26 -8.36
CA ILE A 430 -34.07 -35.00 -8.14
C ILE A 430 -32.72 -35.08 -8.85
N ASN A 431 -32.65 -34.45 -10.03
CA ASN A 431 -31.39 -34.25 -10.75
C ASN A 431 -30.33 -33.70 -9.79
N GLN A 432 -29.14 -34.30 -9.81
CA GLN A 432 -28.01 -33.84 -9.03
C GLN A 432 -27.60 -32.43 -9.46
N GLN A 433 -27.13 -31.63 -8.49
CA GLN A 433 -26.47 -30.38 -8.80
C GLN A 433 -25.30 -30.64 -9.74
N PRO A 434 -25.11 -29.88 -10.83
CA PRO A 434 -23.95 -30.06 -11.70
C PRO A 434 -22.67 -29.86 -10.90
N ARG A 435 -21.64 -30.68 -11.14
CA ARG A 435 -20.33 -30.53 -10.49
C ARG A 435 -19.57 -29.31 -10.96
N TYR A 436 -19.67 -29.06 -12.26
CA TYR A 436 -18.99 -27.96 -12.91
C TYR A 436 -19.98 -27.12 -13.71
N LEU A 437 -19.78 -25.81 -13.71
CA LEU A 437 -20.46 -24.86 -14.58
C LEU A 437 -19.57 -24.55 -15.78
N ASN A 438 -20.21 -24.38 -16.93
CA ASN A 438 -19.53 -23.95 -18.16
C ASN A 438 -19.29 -22.43 -18.20
N GLU A 439 -19.91 -21.70 -17.28
CA GLU A 439 -19.83 -20.25 -17.16
C GLU A 439 -19.40 -19.86 -15.75
N LEU A 440 -18.63 -18.79 -15.64
CA LEU A 440 -18.36 -18.09 -14.38
C LEU A 440 -19.46 -17.04 -14.13
N PRO A 441 -20.34 -17.25 -13.12
CA PRO A 441 -21.40 -16.31 -12.81
C PRO A 441 -20.89 -15.17 -11.91
N LEU A 442 -21.00 -13.93 -12.39
CA LEU A 442 -20.69 -12.70 -11.65
C LEU A 442 -21.90 -11.77 -11.65
N ILE A 443 -22.35 -11.30 -10.49
CA ILE A 443 -23.36 -10.24 -10.41
C ILE A 443 -22.64 -8.90 -10.23
N ILE A 444 -22.92 -7.94 -11.13
CA ILE A 444 -22.25 -6.65 -11.13
C ILE A 444 -23.31 -5.54 -11.15
N LYS A 445 -23.18 -4.59 -10.22
CA LYS A 445 -23.95 -3.35 -10.21
C LYS A 445 -23.27 -2.30 -11.09
N LYS A 446 -24.04 -1.73 -12.01
CA LYS A 446 -23.67 -0.61 -12.86
C LYS A 446 -23.55 0.67 -12.02
N TYR A 447 -22.38 1.29 -12.09
CA TYR A 447 -22.11 2.61 -11.53
C TYR A 447 -21.70 3.54 -12.66
N GLU A 448 -22.35 4.69 -12.75
CA GLU A 448 -22.08 5.68 -13.79
C GLU A 448 -20.66 6.25 -13.60
N SER A 449 -19.77 5.92 -14.54
CA SER A 449 -18.39 6.38 -14.57
C SER A 449 -17.80 6.20 -15.96
N ASN A 450 -17.11 7.22 -16.48
CA ASN A 450 -16.48 7.18 -17.80
C ASN A 450 -15.32 6.19 -17.89
N ILE A 451 -14.72 5.83 -16.75
CA ILE A 451 -13.55 4.94 -16.65
C ILE A 451 -13.84 3.70 -15.77
N GLY A 452 -15.08 3.54 -15.32
CA GLY A 452 -15.47 2.46 -14.41
C GLY A 452 -15.71 1.15 -15.13
N PHE A 453 -15.05 0.08 -14.66
CA PHE A 453 -15.24 -1.27 -15.19
C PHE A 453 -16.72 -1.70 -15.16
N SER A 454 -17.46 -1.36 -14.09
CA SER A 454 -18.89 -1.69 -13.96
C SER A 454 -19.75 -1.07 -15.06
N GLN A 455 -19.45 0.14 -15.52
CA GLN A 455 -20.16 0.75 -16.65
C GLN A 455 -19.76 0.05 -17.95
N TYR A 456 -18.44 -0.12 -18.12
CA TYR A 456 -17.84 -0.70 -19.32
C TYR A 456 -18.45 -2.06 -19.64
N ILE A 457 -18.50 -2.97 -18.67
CA ILE A 457 -19.00 -4.33 -18.88
C ILE A 457 -20.49 -4.38 -19.26
N HIS A 458 -21.31 -3.43 -18.79
CA HIS A 458 -22.72 -3.37 -19.13
C HIS A 458 -22.98 -2.94 -20.58
N THR A 459 -22.01 -2.29 -21.23
CA THR A 459 -22.14 -1.76 -22.60
C THR A 459 -21.35 -2.54 -23.65
N HIS A 460 -20.46 -3.45 -23.26
CA HIS A 460 -19.55 -4.18 -24.16
C HIS A 460 -19.76 -5.69 -24.10
N LYS A 461 -20.87 -6.14 -24.70
CA LYS A 461 -21.23 -7.57 -24.82
C LYS A 461 -20.34 -8.29 -25.85
N GLY A 462 -20.03 -9.56 -25.60
CA GLY A 462 -19.26 -10.40 -26.52
C GLY A 462 -17.76 -10.15 -26.55
N GLU A 463 -17.24 -9.22 -25.74
CA GLU A 463 -15.80 -8.97 -25.64
C GLU A 463 -15.04 -10.04 -24.86
N GLU A 464 -13.73 -10.08 -25.10
CA GLU A 464 -12.77 -10.85 -24.30
C GLU A 464 -12.32 -10.08 -23.07
N TYR A 465 -12.20 -10.78 -21.95
CA TYR A 465 -11.72 -10.28 -20.67
C TYR A 465 -10.59 -11.16 -20.13
N GLU A 466 -9.62 -10.54 -19.47
CA GLU A 466 -8.61 -11.23 -18.66
C GLU A 466 -9.22 -11.50 -17.28
N ILE A 467 -9.52 -12.76 -16.96
CA ILE A 467 -10.06 -13.16 -15.65
C ILE A 467 -9.15 -14.17 -14.96
N GLU A 468 -8.75 -13.83 -13.74
CA GLU A 468 -7.84 -14.60 -12.90
C GLU A 468 -8.45 -14.90 -11.53
N GLY A 469 -8.15 -16.06 -10.96
CA GLY A 469 -8.70 -16.53 -9.69
C GLY A 469 -9.11 -18.02 -9.73
N PRO A 470 -9.79 -18.51 -8.68
CA PRO A 470 -10.26 -17.75 -7.51
C PRO A 470 -9.12 -17.34 -6.57
N TYR A 471 -9.21 -16.12 -6.04
CA TYR A 471 -8.27 -15.51 -5.11
C TYR A 471 -8.90 -15.19 -3.76
N GLY A 472 -8.04 -14.90 -2.80
CA GLY A 472 -8.38 -14.43 -1.47
C GLY A 472 -8.39 -15.55 -0.43
N PRO A 473 -8.24 -15.22 0.86
CA PRO A 473 -8.48 -16.18 1.93
C PRO A 473 -9.96 -16.61 1.95
N SER A 474 -10.25 -17.73 2.63
CA SER A 474 -11.65 -18.04 2.94
C SER A 474 -12.25 -16.99 3.87
N LEU A 475 -13.57 -16.95 4.03
CA LEU A 475 -14.21 -16.14 5.07
C LEU A 475 -13.75 -16.48 6.50
N GLY A 476 -13.03 -17.60 6.69
CA GLY A 476 -12.55 -18.03 8.01
C GLY A 476 -13.70 -18.27 8.99
N LEU A 477 -14.82 -18.80 8.50
CA LEU A 477 -16.00 -19.09 9.32
C LEU A 477 -15.67 -20.17 10.36
N PRO A 478 -16.19 -20.08 11.59
CA PRO A 478 -16.05 -21.14 12.56
C PRO A 478 -16.97 -22.32 12.20
N ASN A 479 -16.58 -23.55 12.54
CA ASN A 479 -17.41 -24.74 12.30
C ASN A 479 -18.70 -24.76 13.15
N LYS A 480 -18.72 -24.02 14.25
CA LYS A 480 -19.85 -23.82 15.17
C LYS A 480 -19.73 -22.44 15.81
N GLY A 481 -20.84 -21.88 16.28
CA GLY A 481 -20.86 -20.57 16.93
C GLY A 481 -21.82 -19.59 16.26
N ARG A 482 -21.72 -18.32 16.60
CA ARG A 482 -22.60 -17.26 16.08
C ARG A 482 -21.79 -16.22 15.32
N VAL A 483 -22.21 -15.92 14.10
CA VAL A 483 -21.62 -14.87 13.28
C VAL A 483 -22.66 -13.83 12.89
N ALA A 484 -22.23 -12.57 12.83
CA ALA A 484 -23.04 -11.47 12.32
C ALA A 484 -22.48 -11.03 10.96
N ILE A 485 -23.32 -11.01 9.93
CA ILE A 485 -22.98 -10.48 8.61
C ILE A 485 -23.72 -9.16 8.46
N ILE A 486 -23.00 -8.06 8.29
CA ILE A 486 -23.55 -6.72 8.15
C ILE A 486 -23.12 -6.20 6.78
N CYS A 487 -24.05 -6.13 5.83
CA CYS A 487 -23.71 -5.77 4.45
C CYS A 487 -24.65 -4.76 3.81
N GLY A 488 -24.20 -4.13 2.72
CA GLY A 488 -24.97 -3.11 1.99
C GLY A 488 -24.93 -3.32 0.48
N GLY A 489 -26.09 -3.35 -0.18
CA GLY A 489 -26.22 -3.51 -1.62
C GLY A 489 -25.50 -4.77 -2.13
N THR A 490 -24.55 -4.59 -3.06
CA THR A 490 -23.72 -5.68 -3.60
C THR A 490 -22.74 -6.29 -2.60
N GLY A 491 -22.61 -5.74 -1.39
CA GLY A 491 -21.82 -6.35 -0.32
C GLY A 491 -22.37 -7.69 0.19
N ILE A 492 -23.57 -8.10 -0.27
CA ILE A 492 -24.11 -9.45 0.01
C ILE A 492 -23.44 -10.56 -0.81
N LEU A 493 -22.85 -10.22 -1.96
CA LEU A 493 -22.35 -11.21 -2.93
C LEU A 493 -21.31 -12.18 -2.35
N PRO A 494 -20.34 -11.76 -1.51
CA PRO A 494 -19.40 -12.69 -0.87
C PRO A 494 -20.03 -13.75 0.03
N PHE A 495 -21.27 -13.54 0.47
CA PHE A 495 -21.98 -14.41 1.40
C PHE A 495 -23.12 -15.19 0.73
N LEU A 496 -23.45 -14.91 -0.53
CA LEU A 496 -24.66 -15.45 -1.15
C LEU A 496 -24.59 -16.97 -1.30
N ASP A 497 -23.43 -17.47 -1.72
CA ASP A 497 -23.16 -18.91 -1.81
C ASP A 497 -23.15 -19.59 -0.43
N LEU A 498 -22.67 -18.90 0.62
CA LEU A 498 -22.74 -19.39 1.99
C LEU A 498 -24.19 -19.53 2.47
N LEU A 499 -25.04 -18.55 2.13
CA LEU A 499 -26.46 -18.56 2.50
C LEU A 499 -27.22 -19.65 1.74
N ASP A 500 -26.88 -19.89 0.47
CA ASP A 500 -27.40 -21.03 -0.29
C ASP A 500 -26.96 -22.36 0.34
N PHE A 501 -25.70 -22.47 0.75
CA PHE A 501 -25.20 -23.64 1.48
C PHE A 501 -25.95 -23.86 2.80
N GLN A 502 -26.24 -22.78 3.56
CA GLN A 502 -27.05 -22.85 4.77
C GLN A 502 -28.50 -23.29 4.49
N LEU A 503 -29.05 -22.91 3.33
CA LEU A 503 -30.38 -23.35 2.90
C LEU A 503 -30.38 -24.85 2.62
N GLN A 504 -29.41 -25.33 1.86
CA GLN A 504 -29.24 -26.76 1.58
C GLN A 504 -29.04 -27.57 2.87
N SER A 505 -28.25 -27.06 3.83
CA SER A 505 -28.10 -27.63 5.16
C SER A 505 -29.45 -27.74 5.91
N SER A 506 -30.25 -26.67 5.88
CA SER A 506 -31.58 -26.64 6.51
C SER A 506 -32.51 -27.69 5.90
N ILE A 507 -32.51 -27.81 4.56
CA ILE A 507 -33.28 -28.82 3.82
C ILE A 507 -32.82 -30.23 4.22
N TYR A 508 -31.50 -30.48 4.24
CA TYR A 508 -30.93 -31.75 4.65
C TYR A 508 -31.38 -32.16 6.06
N GLN A 509 -31.34 -31.24 7.03
CA GLN A 509 -31.78 -31.52 8.40
C GLN A 509 -33.27 -31.84 8.49
N ILE A 510 -34.12 -31.12 7.75
CA ILE A 510 -35.56 -31.39 7.71
C ILE A 510 -35.83 -32.78 7.12
N VAL A 511 -35.16 -33.13 6.02
CA VAL A 511 -35.31 -34.46 5.38
C VAL A 511 -34.78 -35.55 6.28
N LYS A 512 -33.63 -35.35 6.94
CA LYS A 512 -33.07 -36.30 7.91
C LYS A 512 -34.04 -36.57 9.05
N LYS A 513 -34.64 -35.50 9.60
CA LYS A 513 -35.62 -35.60 10.69
C LYS A 513 -36.90 -36.32 10.26
N LYS A 514 -37.41 -36.05 9.06
CA LYS A 514 -38.71 -36.56 8.61
C LYS A 514 -38.65 -37.93 7.90
N LEU A 515 -37.61 -38.18 7.11
CA LEU A 515 -37.46 -39.36 6.25
C LEU A 515 -36.23 -40.23 6.61
N GLY A 516 -35.42 -39.82 7.58
CA GLY A 516 -34.25 -40.56 8.05
C GLY A 516 -32.96 -40.25 7.29
N GLN A 517 -31.84 -40.71 7.86
CA GLN A 517 -30.47 -40.43 7.40
C GLN A 517 -30.21 -40.85 5.94
N LYS A 518 -30.61 -42.08 5.59
CA LYS A 518 -30.39 -42.64 4.25
C LYS A 518 -31.00 -41.77 3.15
N MET A 519 -32.15 -41.15 3.42
CA MET A 519 -32.80 -40.28 2.45
C MET A 519 -32.14 -38.91 2.36
N ALA A 520 -31.72 -38.36 3.49
CA ALA A 520 -30.99 -37.10 3.52
C ALA A 520 -29.64 -37.20 2.77
N GLU A 521 -28.93 -38.33 2.90
CA GLU A 521 -27.66 -38.58 2.19
C GLU A 521 -27.83 -38.56 0.66
N LYS A 522 -28.99 -38.95 0.12
CA LYS A 522 -29.26 -38.80 -1.33
C LYS A 522 -29.27 -37.34 -1.79
N LEU A 523 -29.58 -36.40 -0.89
CA LEU A 523 -29.53 -34.95 -1.15
C LEU A 523 -28.15 -34.36 -0.89
N ASN A 524 -27.22 -35.14 -0.31
CA ASN A 524 -25.84 -34.73 -0.09
C ASN A 524 -24.84 -35.63 -0.85
N PRO A 525 -24.93 -35.73 -2.19
CA PRO A 525 -24.11 -36.67 -2.97
C PRO A 525 -22.61 -36.32 -2.99
N PHE A 526 -22.20 -35.15 -2.47
CA PHE A 526 -20.82 -34.68 -2.47
C PHE A 526 -20.22 -34.55 -1.08
N GLU A 527 -20.86 -35.18 -0.08
CA GLU A 527 -20.38 -35.21 1.31
C GLU A 527 -20.15 -33.79 1.88
N CYS A 528 -21.02 -32.85 1.51
CA CYS A 528 -21.01 -31.49 2.05
C CYS A 528 -21.00 -31.54 3.57
N GLN A 529 -20.05 -30.83 4.18
CA GLN A 529 -19.89 -30.76 5.63
C GLN A 529 -20.89 -29.77 6.21
N PHE A 530 -22.17 -30.15 6.22
CA PHE A 530 -23.23 -29.31 6.79
C PHE A 530 -22.97 -29.07 8.28
N SER A 531 -22.75 -27.80 8.64
CA SER A 531 -22.47 -27.43 10.03
C SER A 531 -23.78 -27.32 10.81
N ASN A 532 -23.97 -28.18 11.80
CA ASN A 532 -25.18 -28.17 12.62
C ASN A 532 -25.19 -27.10 13.73
N GLY A 533 -24.14 -26.29 13.84
CA GLY A 533 -23.98 -25.35 14.96
C GLY A 533 -23.54 -23.94 14.55
N LEU A 534 -23.51 -23.62 13.26
CA LEU A 534 -23.23 -22.25 12.81
C LEU A 534 -24.54 -21.46 12.73
N HIS A 535 -24.64 -20.38 13.51
CA HIS A 535 -25.76 -19.46 13.46
C HIS A 535 -25.36 -18.17 12.77
N ILE A 536 -26.14 -17.76 11.77
CA ILE A 536 -25.89 -16.56 10.99
C ILE A 536 -26.98 -15.53 11.30
N THR A 537 -26.56 -14.36 11.78
CA THR A 537 -27.41 -13.15 11.80
C THR A 537 -27.03 -12.26 10.63
N LEU A 538 -27.89 -12.16 9.62
CA LEU A 538 -27.71 -11.29 8.46
C LEU A 538 -28.44 -9.95 8.67
N ILE A 539 -27.69 -8.86 8.64
CA ILE A 539 -28.21 -7.50 8.57
C ILE A 539 -27.82 -6.94 7.21
N ILE A 540 -28.78 -6.72 6.32
CA ILE A 540 -28.52 -6.20 4.98
C ILE A 540 -29.26 -4.88 4.76
N ALA A 541 -28.55 -3.88 4.25
CA ALA A 541 -29.14 -2.63 3.77
C ALA A 541 -29.26 -2.61 2.25
N VAL A 542 -30.47 -2.36 1.73
CA VAL A 542 -30.73 -2.15 0.30
C VAL A 542 -31.46 -0.83 0.08
N ALA A 543 -31.29 -0.23 -1.09
CA ALA A 543 -31.97 1.03 -1.42
C ALA A 543 -33.47 0.82 -1.64
N ASP A 544 -33.81 -0.24 -2.38
CA ASP A 544 -35.15 -0.63 -2.77
C ASP A 544 -35.21 -2.15 -2.98
N LYS A 545 -36.42 -2.67 -3.20
CA LYS A 545 -36.68 -4.11 -3.37
C LYS A 545 -35.96 -4.72 -4.58
N SER A 546 -35.76 -3.96 -5.66
CA SER A 546 -35.10 -4.45 -6.87
C SER A 546 -33.60 -4.69 -6.69
N GLU A 547 -33.01 -4.10 -5.64
CA GLU A 547 -31.62 -4.33 -5.25
C GLU A 547 -31.44 -5.49 -4.26
N LEU A 548 -32.52 -6.17 -3.84
CA LEU A 548 -32.45 -7.32 -2.93
C LEU A 548 -32.06 -8.61 -3.70
N ILE A 549 -30.76 -8.71 -4.02
CA ILE A 549 -30.18 -9.88 -4.68
C ILE A 549 -30.30 -11.11 -3.75
N GLY A 550 -30.78 -12.24 -4.27
CA GLY A 550 -30.89 -13.48 -3.50
C GLY A 550 -32.19 -13.65 -2.70
N GLN A 551 -33.21 -12.83 -2.97
CA GLN A 551 -34.48 -12.83 -2.22
C GLN A 551 -35.09 -14.23 -2.02
N GLU A 552 -35.05 -15.09 -3.05
CA GLU A 552 -35.58 -16.46 -2.96
C GLU A 552 -34.85 -17.32 -1.92
N ILE A 553 -33.51 -17.20 -1.85
CA ILE A 553 -32.69 -17.91 -0.86
C ILE A 553 -33.11 -17.49 0.55
N PHE A 554 -33.22 -16.18 0.78
CA PHE A 554 -33.55 -15.62 2.09
C PHE A 554 -34.96 -16.00 2.54
N LYS A 555 -35.96 -15.85 1.67
CA LYS A 555 -37.35 -16.19 2.00
C LYS A 555 -37.50 -17.66 2.34
N SER A 556 -36.82 -18.53 1.58
CA SER A 556 -36.83 -19.98 1.81
C SER A 556 -36.13 -20.33 3.11
N LEU A 557 -34.96 -19.74 3.38
CA LEU A 557 -34.24 -19.92 4.64
C LEU A 557 -35.11 -19.58 5.85
N ILE A 558 -35.67 -18.36 5.89
CA ILE A 558 -36.52 -17.87 6.98
C ILE A 558 -37.71 -18.81 7.19
N THR A 559 -38.36 -19.23 6.10
CA THR A 559 -39.53 -20.12 6.18
C THR A 559 -39.17 -21.49 6.75
N LEU A 560 -38.04 -22.06 6.34
CA LEU A 560 -37.61 -23.39 6.78
C LEU A 560 -37.08 -23.41 8.22
N GLN A 561 -36.57 -22.29 8.75
CA GLN A 561 -36.11 -22.23 10.15
C GLN A 561 -37.20 -22.63 11.15
N ASN A 562 -38.48 -22.38 10.86
CA ASN A 562 -39.59 -22.76 11.75
C ASN A 562 -39.85 -24.28 11.80
N GLN A 563 -39.29 -25.06 10.87
CA GLN A 563 -39.40 -26.53 10.88
C GLN A 563 -38.23 -27.22 11.58
N LEU A 564 -37.17 -26.47 11.89
CA LEU A 564 -35.99 -26.95 12.59
C LEU A 564 -36.20 -26.82 14.10
N GLU A 565 -35.52 -27.68 14.87
CA GLU A 565 -35.52 -27.61 16.34
C GLU A 565 -34.76 -26.39 16.84
N GLU A 566 -33.72 -26.01 16.12
CA GLU A 566 -32.87 -24.88 16.43
C GLU A 566 -32.76 -23.97 15.21
N GLN A 567 -33.04 -22.69 15.42
CA GLN A 567 -32.94 -21.67 14.38
C GLN A 567 -31.47 -21.25 14.22
N SER A 568 -30.92 -21.55 13.05
CA SER A 568 -29.54 -21.24 12.64
C SER A 568 -29.44 -19.98 11.79
N PHE A 569 -30.56 -19.35 11.42
CA PHE A 569 -30.56 -18.17 10.57
C PHE A 569 -31.55 -17.11 11.08
N LYS A 570 -31.07 -15.87 11.18
CA LYS A 570 -31.88 -14.66 11.43
C LYS A 570 -31.52 -13.62 10.39
N MET A 571 -32.52 -12.96 9.83
CA MET A 571 -32.32 -11.86 8.89
C MET A 571 -33.06 -10.60 9.32
N ILE A 572 -32.39 -9.46 9.17
CA ILE A 572 -32.93 -8.12 9.36
C ILE A 572 -32.66 -7.33 8.08
N LEU A 573 -33.73 -6.84 7.45
CA LEU A 573 -33.65 -6.12 6.19
C LEU A 573 -33.83 -4.63 6.42
N LYS A 574 -32.75 -3.86 6.25
CA LYS A 574 -32.83 -2.40 6.28
C LYS A 574 -33.29 -1.87 4.92
N ILE A 575 -34.53 -1.43 4.85
CA ILE A 575 -35.19 -0.92 3.63
C ILE A 575 -36.36 0.00 4.03
N LYS A 576 -36.72 0.96 3.18
CA LYS A 576 -37.86 1.86 3.44
C LYS A 576 -39.22 1.16 3.29
N GLU A 577 -39.32 0.22 2.36
CA GLU A 577 -40.55 -0.48 2.01
C GLU A 577 -40.74 -1.75 2.84
N GLN A 578 -41.95 -2.04 3.29
CA GLN A 578 -42.23 -3.33 3.93
C GLN A 578 -42.27 -4.43 2.88
N ILE A 579 -41.51 -5.50 3.11
CA ILE A 579 -41.54 -6.71 2.27
C ILE A 579 -42.07 -7.88 3.10
N GLU A 580 -43.14 -8.50 2.61
CA GLU A 580 -43.76 -9.65 3.25
C GLU A 580 -42.75 -10.79 3.49
N GLY A 581 -42.75 -11.33 4.70
CA GLY A 581 -41.85 -12.41 5.12
C GLY A 581 -40.48 -11.95 5.63
N PHE A 582 -40.20 -10.63 5.66
CA PHE A 582 -38.95 -10.07 6.18
C PHE A 582 -39.19 -9.15 7.37
N THR A 583 -38.28 -9.20 8.36
CA THR A 583 -38.20 -8.19 9.40
C THR A 583 -37.55 -6.93 8.82
N CYS A 584 -38.38 -5.97 8.40
CA CYS A 584 -37.92 -4.74 7.77
C CYS A 584 -37.72 -3.61 8.81
N VAL A 585 -36.59 -2.92 8.71
CA VAL A 585 -36.17 -1.82 9.60
C VAL A 585 -35.75 -0.61 8.76
N ASN A 586 -35.93 0.61 9.27
CA ASN A 586 -35.57 1.84 8.54
C ASN A 586 -34.51 2.68 9.28
N GLU A 587 -34.13 2.24 10.48
CA GLU A 587 -33.17 2.87 11.35
C GLU A 587 -31.76 2.87 10.74
N ARG A 588 -30.94 3.86 11.13
CA ARG A 588 -29.53 3.90 10.74
C ARG A 588 -28.72 2.88 11.54
N PHE A 589 -27.57 2.47 11.02
CA PHE A 589 -26.63 1.57 11.69
C PHE A 589 -25.85 2.30 12.80
N ASP A 590 -26.56 2.69 13.86
CA ASP A 590 -26.01 3.36 15.04
C ASP A 590 -25.90 2.40 16.25
N HIS A 591 -25.44 2.94 17.39
CA HIS A 591 -25.29 2.19 18.64
C HIS A 591 -26.60 1.55 19.12
N SER A 592 -27.71 2.28 19.02
CA SER A 592 -29.01 1.83 19.50
C SER A 592 -29.50 0.67 18.63
N PHE A 593 -29.40 0.83 17.32
CA PHE A 593 -29.77 -0.18 16.34
C PHE A 593 -28.98 -1.49 16.57
N MET A 594 -27.65 -1.42 16.63
CA MET A 594 -26.82 -2.61 16.80
C MET A 594 -27.14 -3.33 18.12
N ARG A 595 -27.30 -2.60 19.23
CA ARG A 595 -27.67 -3.18 20.53
C ARG A 595 -29.06 -3.82 20.49
N GLN A 596 -30.04 -3.17 19.86
CA GLN A 596 -31.40 -3.70 19.75
C GLN A 596 -31.45 -4.98 18.91
N GLN A 597 -30.75 -4.99 17.77
CA GLN A 597 -30.90 -6.07 16.78
C GLN A 597 -30.01 -7.28 17.04
N LEU A 598 -28.80 -7.06 17.57
CA LEU A 598 -27.81 -8.10 17.87
C LEU A 598 -27.82 -8.51 19.36
N GLY A 599 -28.44 -7.75 20.25
CA GLY A 599 -28.49 -8.05 21.68
C GLY A 599 -27.09 -8.02 22.32
N GLN A 600 -26.77 -9.07 23.10
CA GLN A 600 -25.47 -9.19 23.77
C GLN A 600 -24.37 -9.55 22.76
N LEU A 601 -23.52 -8.59 22.39
CA LEU A 601 -22.51 -8.78 21.34
C LEU A 601 -21.44 -9.83 21.67
N SER A 602 -21.20 -10.12 22.95
CA SER A 602 -20.21 -11.14 23.37
C SER A 602 -20.59 -12.56 22.99
N GLN A 603 -21.81 -12.80 22.49
CA GLN A 603 -22.24 -14.10 22.00
C GLN A 603 -21.76 -14.40 20.56
N TYR A 604 -21.28 -13.39 19.83
CA TYR A 604 -20.83 -13.53 18.46
C TYR A 604 -19.31 -13.76 18.42
N ASP A 605 -18.91 -14.81 17.72
CA ASP A 605 -17.50 -15.14 17.51
C ASP A 605 -16.87 -14.19 16.50
N LYS A 606 -17.63 -13.81 15.46
CA LYS A 606 -17.16 -12.96 14.35
C LYS A 606 -18.24 -12.04 13.80
N PHE A 607 -17.78 -10.88 13.34
CA PHE A 607 -18.56 -9.87 12.62
C PHE A 607 -17.95 -9.68 11.23
N TYR A 608 -18.77 -9.79 10.19
CA TYR A 608 -18.37 -9.55 8.82
C TYR A 608 -19.00 -8.25 8.34
N VAL A 609 -18.20 -7.36 7.74
CA VAL A 609 -18.67 -6.07 7.22
C VAL A 609 -18.30 -5.98 5.75
N CYS A 610 -19.31 -5.77 4.89
CA CYS A 610 -19.11 -5.58 3.45
C CYS A 610 -20.15 -4.62 2.86
N GLY A 611 -19.74 -3.46 2.40
CA GLY A 611 -20.65 -2.51 1.78
C GLY A 611 -19.95 -1.28 1.21
N PRO A 612 -20.70 -0.19 0.99
CA PRO A 612 -20.13 1.08 0.56
C PRO A 612 -19.06 1.60 1.53
N PRO A 613 -18.11 2.44 1.08
CA PRO A 613 -17.01 2.94 1.93
C PRO A 613 -17.47 3.57 3.25
N VAL A 614 -18.55 4.34 3.23
CA VAL A 614 -19.13 4.97 4.43
C VAL A 614 -19.61 3.94 5.45
N MET A 615 -20.20 2.83 4.98
CA MET A 615 -20.61 1.73 5.84
C MET A 615 -19.41 0.98 6.42
N ASN A 616 -18.41 0.68 5.59
CA ASN A 616 -17.18 0.01 6.04
C ASN A 616 -16.38 0.85 7.04
N GLN A 617 -16.56 2.17 7.07
CA GLN A 617 -16.00 3.05 8.09
C GLN A 617 -16.85 3.08 9.36
N THR A 618 -18.15 3.30 9.22
CA THR A 618 -19.03 3.59 10.36
C THR A 618 -19.39 2.36 11.18
N VAL A 619 -19.69 1.23 10.54
CA VAL A 619 -20.14 0.02 11.24
C VAL A 619 -19.07 -0.54 12.19
N PRO A 620 -17.80 -0.70 11.78
CA PRO A 620 -16.76 -1.19 12.68
C PRO A 620 -16.53 -0.28 13.89
N ILE A 621 -16.51 1.04 13.69
CA ILE A 621 -16.38 2.01 14.79
C ILE A 621 -17.55 1.83 15.78
N THR A 622 -18.78 1.68 15.25
CA THR A 622 -19.96 1.43 16.08
C THR A 622 -19.83 0.14 16.89
N LEU A 623 -19.34 -0.95 16.29
CA LEU A 623 -19.12 -2.23 16.96
C LEU A 623 -18.02 -2.14 18.04
N ILE A 624 -16.90 -1.47 17.74
CA ILE A 624 -15.78 -1.28 18.69
C ILE A 624 -16.24 -0.51 19.93
N ASN A 625 -16.96 0.59 19.74
CA ASN A 625 -17.56 1.38 20.81
C ASN A 625 -18.61 0.60 21.63
N LEU A 626 -19.17 -0.48 21.09
CA LEU A 626 -20.06 -1.40 21.81
C LEU A 626 -19.29 -2.56 22.49
N GLY A 627 -17.96 -2.54 22.46
CA GLY A 627 -17.08 -3.50 23.14
C GLY A 627 -16.62 -4.68 22.27
N VAL A 628 -16.91 -4.67 20.96
CA VAL A 628 -16.37 -5.69 20.04
C VAL A 628 -14.89 -5.43 19.83
N GLN A 629 -14.06 -6.45 19.98
CA GLN A 629 -12.62 -6.34 19.71
C GLN A 629 -12.38 -6.21 18.19
N GLU A 630 -11.49 -5.30 17.76
CA GLU A 630 -11.21 -5.03 16.34
C GLU A 630 -10.89 -6.32 15.56
N LYS A 631 -10.15 -7.25 16.18
CA LYS A 631 -9.80 -8.55 15.60
C LYS A 631 -10.99 -9.47 15.27
N ASN A 632 -12.15 -9.25 15.88
CA ASN A 632 -13.36 -10.04 15.60
C ASN A 632 -14.17 -9.41 14.45
N ILE A 633 -13.72 -8.28 13.89
CA ILE A 633 -14.37 -7.57 12.79
C ILE A 633 -13.58 -7.83 11.50
N HIS A 634 -14.20 -8.55 10.58
CA HIS A 634 -13.63 -8.94 9.30
C HIS A 634 -14.22 -8.10 8.17
N TYR A 635 -13.33 -7.42 7.43
CA TYR A 635 -13.67 -6.63 6.25
C TYR A 635 -13.61 -7.51 5.00
N VAL A 636 -14.76 -7.80 4.41
CA VAL A 636 -14.87 -8.67 3.23
C VAL A 636 -14.76 -7.86 1.96
#